data_AF-A0A972EK70-F1
#
_entry.id   AF-A0A972EK70-F1
#
_cell.length_a   1.000
_cell.length_b   1.000
_cell.length_c   1.000
_cell.angle_alpha   90.00
_cell.angle_beta   90.00
_cell.angle_gamma   90.00
#
_symmetry.space_group_name_H-M   'P 1'
#
loop_
_entity.id
_entity.type
_entity.pdbx_description
1 polymer ?
#
loop_
_entity_poly.entity_id
_entity_poly.type
_entity_poly.pdbx_seq_one_letter_code
_entity_poly.pdbx_strand_id
1 'polypeptide(L)'
;MENTNDTHQQNKVRSFFKISAIEGILCALILAFLPGGSGSGSLFNFSLSKSLLILFCLILALALWLMSRNTMRTKLITEQLQRSDRLRFLIPVFTILFIFATGFSLRMIWLLYQTTGIFRCRVLFERLLPLSVWLGLIVLQLLVLVASLNDGWKKIRVLIDPRQLSLFVILATLVAIITGLVAFTRVGLEKDNAFFGKPTIPLLEWHIGLAIIVMSLWQLIRLNRKASESRTRLIKWLPLIIWLVAVALWLGIPNQHGFFSPAGRAPNFETYPFSDGSFYGHYARSVAAGMGYKGTDIPPRPLYILFLALFHLIGGNNYDSVILIQTLVLAFLPVMLYLIGKELHGVPAGLGAALAYILRETNAILSAPFAHNVSTTKYFFSDLPTALAAMFFLWSLIRWLKALREGSQNARLYVVVCGGGLGLMTLIRTQSLVLILIPLFAIILYRSIRIPEKGKQLALFLVTLFCCLLPWLVRNQTITGKMVMDHPATQTAEMVASYNIGKLDMAREPGMNDGDYSAKLTGVLRESIRKHPAEIGHFIADHFFNNLISAFRVFPIRDSLESAQELQRPTTAFWEMLDNNQLCGLPLAAFLLAVLVVCWGVSATCRKFSMIGALPMLAFLLFNLSTAIGRYSAGRYLIPMDWVLFVCFFIGIADWLEAILTWSRNLAGNSDLPKMGVNPPLVKSHSGSWTTLMIIFLLVGLAVPIVPKLIPMQFQPATKAEVIEKLSLNSSESSAGNALLTKAIALYPRYYAAGEGEPESAKQGYGVEPYGRLIFLIISPEHFGTIELLLDEAPAFFPDNATVWLAGHGQGATSIADRVLVEDGNNSVLYEGTPLDLSCPNKVP
;
A
#
# COMPACT_ATOMS: atom_id res chain seq x y z
N MET A 1 -58.75 -1.62 -16.78
CA MET A 1 -57.77 -1.03 -15.83
C MET A 1 -56.31 -1.09 -16.32
N GLU A 2 -55.92 -2.03 -17.19
CA GLU A 2 -54.55 -2.05 -17.78
C GLU A 2 -54.26 -0.85 -18.72
N ASN A 3 -55.19 -0.50 -19.62
CA ASN A 3 -54.99 0.61 -20.57
C ASN A 3 -54.77 1.99 -19.90
N THR A 4 -55.36 2.23 -18.73
CA THR A 4 -55.23 3.49 -17.98
C THR A 4 -53.85 3.61 -17.30
N ASN A 5 -53.27 2.49 -16.86
CA ASN A 5 -51.95 2.49 -16.20
C ASN A 5 -50.83 2.72 -17.23
N ASP A 6 -50.90 2.08 -18.39
CA ASP A 6 -49.91 2.26 -19.46
C ASP A 6 -49.89 3.69 -20.01
N THR A 7 -51.06 4.31 -20.16
CA THR A 7 -51.18 5.71 -20.59
C THR A 7 -50.55 6.67 -19.57
N HIS A 8 -50.70 6.38 -18.27
CA HIS A 8 -50.10 7.18 -17.21
C HIS A 8 -48.56 7.06 -17.19
N GLN A 9 -48.01 5.85 -17.37
CA GLN A 9 -46.55 5.65 -17.44
C GLN A 9 -45.93 6.31 -18.69
N GLN A 10 -46.61 6.25 -19.83
CA GLN A 10 -46.18 6.95 -21.05
C GLN A 10 -46.13 8.47 -20.87
N ASN A 11 -47.11 9.04 -20.16
CA ASN A 11 -47.13 10.48 -19.86
C ASN A 11 -45.91 10.91 -19.03
N LYS A 12 -45.43 10.09 -18.09
CA LYS A 12 -44.19 10.37 -17.34
C LYS A 12 -42.97 10.47 -18.25
N VAL A 13 -42.83 9.55 -19.21
CA VAL A 13 -41.73 9.56 -20.20
C VAL A 13 -41.81 10.80 -21.10
N ARG A 14 -43.02 11.21 -21.51
CA ARG A 14 -43.22 12.46 -22.28
C ARG A 14 -42.85 13.69 -21.47
N SER A 15 -43.26 13.75 -20.21
CA SER A 15 -42.93 14.86 -19.31
C SER A 15 -41.43 14.99 -19.10
N PHE A 16 -40.72 13.86 -18.92
CA PHE A 16 -39.25 13.82 -18.87
C PHE A 16 -38.64 14.55 -20.07
N PHE A 17 -38.98 14.13 -21.30
CA PHE A 17 -38.43 14.75 -22.51
C PHE A 17 -38.78 16.24 -22.64
N LYS A 18 -39.99 16.66 -22.26
CA LYS A 18 -40.39 18.08 -22.30
C LYS A 18 -39.58 18.93 -21.32
N ILE A 19 -39.46 18.48 -20.07
CA ILE A 19 -38.72 19.19 -19.02
C ILE A 19 -37.25 19.31 -19.42
N SER A 20 -36.61 18.21 -19.83
CA SER A 20 -35.23 18.22 -20.29
C SER A 20 -35.01 19.15 -21.50
N ALA A 21 -35.97 19.26 -22.42
CA ALA A 21 -35.89 20.18 -23.56
C ALA A 21 -35.96 21.65 -23.12
N ILE A 22 -36.87 21.99 -22.21
CA ILE A 22 -37.01 23.36 -21.68
C ILE A 22 -35.73 23.79 -20.94
N GLU A 23 -35.18 22.90 -20.11
CA GLU A 23 -33.89 23.14 -19.44
C GLU A 23 -32.74 23.32 -20.42
N GLY A 24 -32.78 22.67 -21.59
CA GLY A 24 -31.80 22.85 -22.65
C GLY A 24 -31.85 24.21 -23.31
N ILE A 25 -33.06 24.74 -23.52
CA ILE A 25 -33.24 26.12 -24.00
C ILE A 25 -32.72 27.10 -22.94
N LEU A 26 -33.02 26.87 -21.66
CA LEU A 26 -32.50 27.68 -20.56
C LEU A 26 -30.96 27.63 -20.50
N CYS A 27 -30.36 26.45 -20.66
CA CYS A 27 -28.92 26.27 -20.73
C CYS A 27 -28.31 27.09 -21.90
N ALA A 28 -28.91 27.02 -23.09
CA ALA A 28 -28.49 27.81 -24.25
C ALA A 28 -28.57 29.32 -23.98
N LEU A 29 -29.62 29.79 -23.30
CA LEU A 29 -29.77 31.19 -22.89
C LEU A 29 -28.68 31.61 -21.89
N ILE A 30 -28.43 30.82 -20.84
CA ILE A 30 -27.36 31.09 -19.86
C ILE A 30 -26.00 31.19 -20.57
N LEU A 31 -25.72 30.24 -21.48
CA LEU A 31 -24.50 30.27 -22.28
C LEU A 31 -24.41 31.53 -23.16
N ALA A 32 -25.53 31.99 -23.73
CA ALA A 32 -25.56 33.20 -24.54
C ALA A 32 -25.19 34.46 -23.72
N PHE A 33 -25.59 34.54 -22.45
CA PHE A 33 -25.28 35.67 -21.57
C PHE A 33 -23.84 35.67 -21.00
N LEU A 34 -23.07 34.59 -21.17
CA LEU A 34 -21.66 34.57 -20.74
C LEU A 34 -20.78 35.49 -21.60
N PRO A 35 -19.76 36.18 -21.04
CA PRO A 35 -18.88 37.06 -21.80
C PRO A 35 -18.15 36.36 -22.97
N GLY A 36 -18.02 37.07 -24.10
CA GLY A 36 -17.45 36.54 -25.34
C GLY A 36 -15.94 36.28 -25.34
N GLY A 37 -15.19 36.89 -24.40
CA GLY A 37 -13.74 36.71 -24.23
C GLY A 37 -12.85 37.64 -25.07
N SER A 38 -13.39 38.63 -25.80
CA SER A 38 -12.62 39.55 -26.66
C SER A 38 -12.15 40.84 -25.99
N GLY A 39 -12.28 40.99 -24.66
CA GLY A 39 -11.94 42.23 -23.94
C GLY A 39 -12.91 43.42 -24.18
N SER A 40 -13.57 43.48 -25.34
CA SER A 40 -14.66 44.42 -25.62
C SER A 40 -15.98 43.84 -25.08
N GLY A 41 -16.49 44.36 -23.95
CA GLY A 41 -17.68 43.87 -23.23
C GLY A 41 -19.01 43.95 -23.98
N SER A 42 -19.12 43.33 -25.16
CA SER A 42 -20.37 43.15 -25.91
C SER A 42 -21.07 41.87 -25.46
N LEU A 43 -22.33 42.03 -25.04
CA LEU A 43 -23.24 40.96 -24.57
C LEU A 43 -23.53 39.87 -25.63
N PHE A 44 -23.05 40.01 -26.86
CA PHE A 44 -23.27 39.06 -27.96
C PHE A 44 -22.01 38.75 -28.78
N ASN A 45 -20.81 38.92 -28.22
CA ASN A 45 -19.62 38.46 -28.94
C ASN A 45 -19.49 36.93 -28.84
N PHE A 46 -19.83 36.23 -29.92
CA PHE A 46 -19.82 34.77 -29.95
C PHE A 46 -18.49 34.24 -30.48
N SER A 47 -17.62 33.79 -29.58
CA SER A 47 -16.49 32.94 -29.98
C SER A 47 -16.99 31.62 -30.61
N LEU A 48 -16.25 31.05 -31.58
CA LEU A 48 -16.62 29.80 -32.26
C LEU A 48 -17.01 28.69 -31.27
N SER A 49 -16.24 28.49 -30.21
CA SER A 49 -16.54 27.50 -29.16
C SER A 49 -17.86 27.76 -28.43
N LYS A 50 -18.23 29.02 -28.20
CA LYS A 50 -19.48 29.40 -27.54
C LYS A 50 -20.67 29.14 -28.47
N SER A 51 -20.54 29.52 -29.75
CA SER A 51 -21.56 29.25 -30.78
C SER A 51 -21.84 27.76 -30.93
N LEU A 52 -20.78 26.94 -30.96
CA LEU A 52 -20.90 25.48 -31.06
C LEU A 52 -21.61 24.87 -29.85
N LEU A 53 -21.32 25.33 -28.63
CA LEU A 53 -22.01 24.86 -27.41
C LEU A 53 -23.49 25.25 -27.40
N ILE A 54 -23.81 26.49 -27.76
CA ILE A 54 -25.21 26.95 -27.85
C ILE A 54 -25.96 26.16 -28.92
N LEU A 55 -25.36 26.00 -30.11
CA LEU A 55 -25.95 25.22 -31.20
C LEU A 55 -26.19 23.76 -30.78
N PHE A 56 -25.23 23.14 -30.10
CA PHE A 56 -25.38 21.80 -29.54
C PHE A 56 -26.57 21.74 -28.56
N CYS A 57 -26.68 22.69 -27.63
CA CYS A 57 -27.81 22.74 -26.70
C CYS A 57 -29.16 22.87 -27.41
N LEU A 58 -29.25 23.72 -28.42
CA LEU A 58 -30.48 23.92 -29.20
C LEU A 58 -30.85 22.67 -30.02
N ILE A 59 -29.87 22.02 -30.67
CA ILE A 59 -30.10 20.78 -31.43
C ILE A 59 -30.58 19.66 -30.49
N LEU A 60 -29.92 19.48 -29.34
CA LEU A 60 -30.29 18.45 -28.39
C LEU A 60 -31.66 18.74 -27.74
N ALA A 61 -31.94 20.00 -27.39
CA ALA A 61 -33.24 20.41 -26.86
C ALA A 61 -34.37 20.18 -27.88
N LEU A 62 -34.15 20.51 -29.16
CA LEU A 62 -35.09 20.23 -30.23
C LEU A 62 -35.32 18.73 -30.41
N ALA A 63 -34.25 17.92 -30.39
CA ALA A 63 -34.35 16.48 -30.47
C ALA A 63 -35.19 15.90 -29.31
N LEU A 64 -34.95 16.33 -28.07
CA LEU A 64 -35.74 15.94 -26.89
C LEU A 64 -37.20 16.40 -27.01
N TRP A 65 -37.45 17.61 -27.50
CA TRP A 65 -38.80 18.12 -27.74
C TRP A 65 -39.55 17.27 -28.77
N LEU A 66 -38.92 16.92 -29.90
CA LEU A 66 -39.48 16.04 -30.92
C LEU A 66 -39.74 14.63 -30.37
N MET A 67 -38.84 14.09 -29.54
CA MET A 67 -39.04 12.82 -28.83
C MET A 67 -40.28 12.86 -27.92
N SER A 68 -40.54 13.99 -27.25
CA SER A 68 -41.72 14.14 -26.40
C SER A 68 -43.06 14.09 -27.14
N ARG A 69 -43.04 14.43 -28.45
CA ARG A 69 -44.23 14.43 -29.33
C ARG A 69 -44.43 13.08 -30.04
N ASN A 70 -43.39 12.25 -30.13
CA ASN A 70 -43.46 10.97 -30.83
C ASN A 70 -44.06 9.86 -29.95
N THR A 71 -45.38 9.69 -30.04
CA THR A 71 -46.14 8.68 -29.29
C THR A 71 -45.55 7.27 -29.39
N MET A 72 -45.21 6.81 -30.60
CA MET A 72 -44.68 5.46 -30.84
C MET A 72 -43.34 5.24 -30.13
N ARG A 73 -42.41 6.20 -30.23
CA ARG A 73 -41.11 6.10 -29.56
C ARG A 73 -41.26 6.17 -28.04
N THR A 74 -42.13 7.04 -27.52
CA THR A 74 -42.35 7.11 -26.06
C THR A 74 -42.91 5.80 -25.51
N LYS A 75 -43.85 5.15 -26.21
CA LYS A 75 -44.37 3.83 -25.84
C LYS A 75 -43.26 2.76 -25.84
N LEU A 76 -42.46 2.69 -26.90
CA LEU A 76 -41.34 1.74 -26.99
C LEU A 76 -40.33 1.92 -25.84
N ILE A 77 -39.97 3.17 -25.50
CA ILE A 77 -39.06 3.47 -24.39
C ILE A 77 -39.67 3.07 -23.05
N THR A 78 -40.95 3.38 -22.82
CA THR A 78 -41.67 2.95 -21.61
C THR A 78 -41.62 1.43 -21.46
N GLU A 79 -41.94 0.68 -22.51
CA GLU A 79 -41.93 -0.78 -22.51
C GLU A 79 -40.52 -1.34 -22.25
N GLN A 80 -39.48 -0.78 -22.88
CA GLN A 80 -38.09 -1.20 -22.67
C GLN A 80 -37.62 -0.96 -21.22
N LEU A 81 -37.93 0.21 -20.64
CA LEU A 81 -37.59 0.53 -19.25
C LEU A 81 -38.34 -0.36 -18.25
N GLN A 82 -39.58 -0.77 -18.57
CA GLN A 82 -40.36 -1.67 -17.72
C GLN A 82 -39.94 -3.13 -17.83
N ARG A 83 -39.46 -3.59 -18.99
CA ARG A 83 -39.11 -5.01 -19.21
C ARG A 83 -37.63 -5.33 -18.95
N SER A 84 -36.72 -4.39 -19.17
CA SER A 84 -35.28 -4.68 -19.15
C SER A 84 -34.61 -4.41 -17.79
N ASP A 85 -34.29 -5.48 -17.06
CA ASP A 85 -33.49 -5.41 -15.82
C ASP A 85 -32.11 -4.79 -16.08
N ARG A 86 -31.53 -5.03 -17.27
CA ARG A 86 -30.23 -4.48 -17.66
C ARG A 86 -30.27 -2.97 -17.76
N LEU A 87 -31.28 -2.40 -18.43
CA LEU A 87 -31.43 -0.95 -18.53
C LEU A 87 -31.69 -0.32 -17.17
N ARG A 88 -32.55 -0.94 -16.34
CA ARG A 88 -32.83 -0.46 -14.98
C ARG A 88 -31.64 -0.53 -14.04
N PHE A 89 -30.71 -1.45 -14.26
CA PHE A 89 -29.43 -1.51 -13.55
C PHE A 89 -28.42 -0.48 -14.09
N LEU A 90 -28.30 -0.39 -15.41
CA LEU A 90 -27.34 0.50 -16.09
C LEU A 90 -27.65 1.97 -15.88
N ILE A 91 -28.92 2.37 -15.82
CA ILE A 91 -29.29 3.78 -15.66
C ILE A 91 -28.75 4.37 -14.35
N PRO A 92 -29.04 3.82 -13.15
CA PRO A 92 -28.47 4.35 -11.91
C PRO A 92 -26.93 4.32 -11.88
N VAL A 93 -26.32 3.26 -12.39
CA VAL A 93 -24.85 3.14 -12.47
C VAL A 93 -24.27 4.22 -13.38
N PHE A 94 -24.88 4.43 -14.55
CA PHE A 94 -24.51 5.48 -15.49
C PHE A 94 -24.73 6.86 -14.88
N THR A 95 -25.81 7.08 -14.13
CA THR A 95 -26.05 8.34 -13.39
C THR A 95 -24.92 8.63 -12.43
N ILE A 96 -24.52 7.65 -11.61
CA ILE A 96 -23.42 7.81 -10.66
C ILE A 96 -22.10 8.10 -11.39
N LEU A 97 -21.76 7.30 -12.41
CA LEU A 97 -20.52 7.47 -13.17
C LEU A 97 -20.49 8.80 -13.93
N PHE A 98 -21.62 9.23 -14.49
CA PHE A 98 -21.73 10.48 -15.22
C PHE A 98 -21.55 11.68 -14.29
N ILE A 99 -22.24 11.70 -13.14
CA ILE A 99 -22.10 12.77 -12.14
C ILE A 99 -20.67 12.78 -11.60
N PHE A 100 -20.10 11.61 -11.29
CA PHE A 100 -18.71 11.50 -10.84
C PHE A 100 -17.75 12.05 -11.89
N ALA A 101 -17.83 11.60 -13.15
CA ALA A 101 -16.93 12.00 -14.21
C ALA A 101 -17.06 13.49 -14.57
N THR A 102 -18.28 14.02 -14.65
CA THR A 102 -18.51 15.44 -14.96
C THR A 102 -18.10 16.36 -13.81
N GLY A 103 -18.50 16.04 -12.58
CA GLY A 103 -18.09 16.79 -11.39
C GLY A 103 -16.57 16.76 -11.20
N PHE A 104 -15.96 15.59 -11.40
CA PHE A 104 -14.50 15.43 -11.40
C PHE A 104 -13.84 16.28 -12.49
N SER A 105 -14.30 16.20 -13.74
CA SER A 105 -13.71 16.94 -14.86
C SER A 105 -13.78 18.45 -14.63
N LEU A 106 -14.93 18.97 -14.19
CA LEU A 106 -15.08 20.38 -13.83
C LEU A 106 -14.16 20.78 -12.68
N ARG A 107 -14.05 19.95 -11.64
CA ARG A 107 -13.14 20.19 -10.52
C ARG A 107 -11.68 20.23 -10.98
N MET A 108 -11.26 19.34 -11.88
CA MET A 108 -9.89 19.30 -12.39
C MET A 108 -9.57 20.51 -13.26
N ILE A 109 -10.50 20.95 -14.12
CA ILE A 109 -10.33 22.19 -14.89
C ILE A 109 -10.20 23.39 -13.96
N TRP A 110 -11.02 23.45 -12.90
CA TRP A 110 -10.95 24.51 -11.90
C TRP A 110 -9.63 24.50 -11.12
N LEU A 111 -9.17 23.32 -10.68
CA LEU A 111 -7.89 23.17 -9.98
C LEU A 111 -6.72 23.57 -10.86
N LEU A 112 -6.71 23.14 -12.13
CA LEU A 112 -5.67 23.52 -13.08
C LEU A 112 -5.60 25.05 -13.23
N TYR A 113 -6.74 25.74 -13.31
CA TYR A 113 -6.76 27.20 -13.30
C TYR A 113 -6.19 27.80 -12.02
N GLN A 114 -6.61 27.30 -10.85
CA GLN A 114 -6.16 27.82 -9.55
C GLN A 114 -4.66 27.64 -9.34
N THR A 115 -4.10 26.51 -9.76
CA THR A 115 -2.67 26.20 -9.58
C THR A 115 -1.79 26.90 -10.62
N THR A 116 -2.18 26.89 -11.90
CA THR A 116 -1.31 27.38 -13.00
C THR A 116 -1.58 28.83 -13.41
N GLY A 117 -2.70 29.42 -13.00
CA GLY A 117 -3.14 30.74 -13.45
C GLY A 117 -3.58 30.79 -14.93
N ILE A 118 -3.66 29.65 -15.63
CA ILE A 118 -4.02 29.61 -17.06
C ILE A 118 -5.50 30.00 -17.24
N PHE A 119 -5.74 31.26 -17.61
CA PHE A 119 -7.09 31.82 -17.73
C PHE A 119 -8.01 31.06 -18.71
N ARG A 120 -7.44 30.36 -19.71
CA ARG A 120 -8.21 29.48 -20.62
C ARG A 120 -8.98 28.40 -19.85
N CYS A 121 -8.43 27.87 -18.77
CA CYS A 121 -9.09 26.85 -17.94
C CYS A 121 -10.30 27.43 -17.20
N ARG A 122 -10.22 28.66 -16.69
CA ARG A 122 -11.37 29.36 -16.12
C ARG A 122 -12.49 29.55 -17.14
N VAL A 123 -12.15 30.05 -18.33
CA VAL A 123 -13.12 30.24 -19.43
C VAL A 123 -13.75 28.91 -19.83
N LEU A 124 -12.97 27.83 -19.89
CA LEU A 124 -13.47 26.49 -20.18
C LEU A 124 -14.44 26.00 -19.08
N PHE A 125 -14.09 26.18 -17.80
CA PHE A 125 -14.95 25.85 -16.67
C PHE A 125 -16.29 26.59 -16.73
N GLU A 126 -16.25 27.93 -16.85
CA GLU A 126 -17.46 28.78 -16.90
C GLU A 126 -18.38 28.41 -18.07
N ARG A 127 -17.81 28.01 -19.22
CA ARG A 127 -18.58 27.58 -20.41
C ARG A 127 -19.12 26.16 -20.31
N LEU A 128 -18.39 25.24 -19.69
CA LEU A 128 -18.83 23.85 -19.55
C LEU A 128 -19.80 23.65 -18.38
N LEU A 129 -19.78 24.53 -17.38
CA LEU A 129 -20.61 24.39 -16.18
C LEU A 129 -22.12 24.35 -16.50
N PRO A 130 -22.73 25.30 -17.27
CA PRO A 130 -24.16 25.24 -17.57
C PRO A 130 -24.56 23.97 -18.32
N LEU A 131 -23.73 23.53 -19.28
CA LEU A 131 -23.96 22.31 -20.04
C LEU A 131 -23.88 21.07 -19.14
N SER A 132 -22.87 21.01 -18.27
CA SER A 132 -22.67 19.90 -17.33
C SER A 132 -23.82 19.78 -16.33
N VAL A 133 -24.31 20.93 -15.82
CA VAL A 133 -25.48 20.97 -14.95
C VAL A 133 -26.71 20.44 -15.68
N TRP A 134 -26.97 20.89 -16.91
CA TRP A 134 -28.13 20.43 -17.68
C TRP A 134 -28.06 18.93 -18.00
N LEU A 135 -26.91 18.43 -18.48
CA LEU A 135 -26.74 17.00 -18.72
C LEU A 135 -26.85 16.19 -17.42
N GLY A 136 -26.34 16.72 -16.30
CA GLY A 136 -26.51 16.13 -14.97
C GLY A 136 -27.98 16.03 -14.57
N LEU A 137 -28.77 17.09 -14.80
CA LEU A 137 -30.21 17.09 -14.58
C LEU A 137 -30.93 16.05 -15.45
N ILE A 138 -30.59 15.92 -16.73
CA ILE A 138 -31.17 14.89 -17.61
C ILE A 138 -30.97 13.50 -17.02
N VAL A 139 -29.75 13.19 -16.57
CA VAL A 139 -29.42 11.84 -16.08
C VAL A 139 -30.02 11.58 -14.70
N LEU A 140 -30.19 12.61 -13.86
CA LEU A 140 -30.94 12.54 -12.59
C LEU A 140 -32.44 12.37 -12.83
N GLN A 141 -33.02 13.11 -13.78
CA GLN A 141 -34.42 12.98 -14.16
C GLN A 141 -34.71 11.61 -14.76
N LEU A 142 -33.77 11.03 -15.51
CA LEU A 142 -33.89 9.66 -16.01
C LEU A 142 -33.92 8.64 -14.86
N LEU A 143 -33.12 8.82 -13.82
CA LEU A 143 -33.15 7.99 -12.61
C LEU A 143 -34.50 8.12 -11.89
N VAL A 144 -35.00 9.35 -11.71
CA VAL A 144 -36.32 9.63 -11.12
C VAL A 144 -37.44 8.99 -11.95
N LEU A 145 -37.36 9.07 -13.28
CA LEU A 145 -38.29 8.44 -14.20
C LEU A 145 -38.31 6.93 -13.95
N VAL A 146 -37.16 6.25 -13.99
CA VAL A 146 -37.08 4.79 -13.73
C VAL A 146 -37.65 4.44 -12.36
N ALA A 147 -37.35 5.22 -11.32
CA ALA A 147 -37.89 4.99 -9.99
C ALA A 147 -39.41 5.23 -9.86
N SER A 148 -39.96 6.10 -10.70
CA SER A 148 -41.40 6.39 -10.76
C SER A 148 -42.21 5.35 -11.54
N LEU A 149 -41.56 4.53 -12.36
CA LEU A 149 -42.20 3.43 -13.09
C LEU A 149 -42.46 2.24 -12.12
N ASN A 150 -43.56 1.52 -12.34
CA ASN A 150 -43.95 0.31 -11.59
C ASN A 150 -43.88 0.45 -10.04
N ASP A 151 -44.26 1.62 -9.52
CA ASP A 151 -44.20 1.97 -8.09
C ASP A 151 -42.81 1.77 -7.45
N GLY A 152 -41.74 1.96 -8.22
CA GLY A 152 -40.35 1.74 -7.79
C GLY A 152 -39.97 2.43 -6.50
N TRP A 153 -40.47 3.65 -6.24
CA TRP A 153 -40.26 4.39 -4.99
C TRP A 153 -40.67 3.61 -3.74
N LYS A 154 -41.78 2.87 -3.77
CA LYS A 154 -42.22 2.05 -2.63
C LYS A 154 -41.26 0.87 -2.40
N LYS A 155 -40.68 0.33 -3.47
CA LYS A 155 -39.74 -0.79 -3.44
C LYS A 155 -38.31 -0.40 -3.04
N ILE A 156 -37.93 0.89 -3.11
CA ILE A 156 -36.61 1.38 -2.67
C ILE A 156 -36.42 1.22 -1.16
N ARG A 157 -37.47 1.47 -0.36
CA ARG A 157 -37.40 1.42 1.12
C ARG A 157 -37.09 0.03 1.69
N VAL A 158 -37.24 -1.03 0.87
CA VAL A 158 -37.00 -2.43 1.26
C VAL A 158 -35.56 -2.88 0.94
N LEU A 159 -34.72 -2.02 0.33
CA LEU A 159 -33.39 -2.41 -0.16
C LEU A 159 -32.30 -2.39 0.92
N ILE A 160 -32.47 -1.58 1.96
CA ILE A 160 -31.46 -1.41 3.01
C ILE A 160 -31.92 -2.16 4.25
N ASP A 161 -31.08 -3.07 4.74
CA ASP A 161 -31.31 -3.79 5.98
C ASP A 161 -31.25 -2.81 7.18
N PRO A 162 -32.29 -2.74 8.03
CA PRO A 162 -32.30 -1.84 9.19
C PRO A 162 -31.12 -2.05 10.15
N ARG A 163 -30.63 -3.29 10.30
CA ARG A 163 -29.47 -3.60 11.17
C ARG A 163 -28.19 -3.03 10.58
N GLN A 164 -28.01 -3.10 9.27
CA GLN A 164 -26.88 -2.48 8.60
C GLN A 164 -26.94 -0.97 8.71
N LEU A 165 -28.11 -0.36 8.48
CA LEU A 165 -28.28 1.08 8.60
C LEU A 165 -27.98 1.56 10.02
N SER A 166 -28.51 0.86 11.04
CA SER A 166 -28.23 1.17 12.44
C SER A 166 -26.73 1.10 12.74
N LEU A 167 -26.05 0.03 12.31
CA LEU A 167 -24.60 -0.10 12.50
C LEU A 167 -23.81 0.98 11.75
N PHE A 168 -24.21 1.31 10.51
CA PHE A 168 -23.61 2.41 9.75
C PHE A 168 -23.74 3.73 10.49
N VAL A 169 -24.93 4.06 11.01
CA VAL A 169 -25.16 5.30 11.77
C VAL A 169 -24.31 5.31 13.04
N ILE A 170 -24.21 4.19 13.76
CA ILE A 170 -23.33 4.10 14.95
C ILE A 170 -21.87 4.38 14.58
N LEU A 171 -21.36 3.74 13.52
CA LEU A 171 -19.98 3.94 13.07
C LEU A 171 -19.75 5.37 12.57
N ALA A 172 -20.68 5.94 11.79
CA ALA A 172 -20.59 7.29 11.28
C ALA A 172 -20.60 8.32 12.42
N THR A 173 -21.47 8.14 13.43
CA THR A 173 -21.51 8.99 14.63
C THR A 173 -20.22 8.88 15.44
N LEU A 174 -19.68 7.67 15.63
CA LEU A 174 -18.40 7.47 16.31
C LEU A 174 -17.27 8.21 15.59
N VAL A 175 -17.21 8.11 14.27
CA VAL A 175 -16.19 8.82 13.48
C VAL A 175 -16.40 10.34 13.53
N ALA A 176 -17.64 10.83 13.52
CA ALA A 176 -17.91 12.25 13.68
C ALA A 176 -17.43 12.77 15.05
N ILE A 177 -17.66 12.01 16.13
CA ILE A 177 -17.15 12.34 17.48
C ILE A 177 -15.62 12.35 17.49
N ILE A 178 -14.97 11.31 16.94
CA ILE A 178 -13.50 11.22 16.87
C ILE A 178 -12.93 12.40 16.06
N THR A 179 -13.55 12.72 14.93
CA THR A 179 -13.11 13.84 14.08
C THR A 179 -13.28 15.18 14.81
N GLY A 180 -14.37 15.36 15.54
CA GLY A 180 -14.59 16.54 16.38
C GLY A 180 -13.55 16.65 17.51
N LEU A 181 -13.19 15.53 18.14
CA LEU A 181 -12.14 15.48 19.15
C LEU A 181 -10.78 15.85 18.56
N VAL A 182 -10.39 15.25 17.43
CA VAL A 182 -9.14 15.58 16.73
C VAL A 182 -9.10 17.06 16.32
N ALA A 183 -10.19 17.60 15.80
CA ALA A 183 -10.27 19.01 15.44
C ALA A 183 -10.12 19.95 16.65
N PHE A 184 -10.67 19.56 17.80
CA PHE A 184 -10.61 20.33 19.04
C PHE A 184 -9.24 20.24 19.73
N THR A 185 -8.69 19.03 19.89
CA THR A 185 -7.43 18.80 20.62
C THR A 185 -6.19 18.96 19.75
N ARG A 186 -6.35 18.99 18.42
CA ARG A 186 -5.26 18.97 17.43
C ARG A 186 -4.39 17.69 17.47
N VAL A 187 -4.81 16.66 18.20
CA VAL A 187 -4.06 15.40 18.32
C VAL A 187 -3.86 14.74 16.95
N GLY A 188 -2.61 14.42 16.63
CA GLY A 188 -2.21 13.84 15.34
C GLY A 188 -2.28 14.78 14.14
N LEU A 189 -2.56 16.08 14.35
CA LEU A 189 -2.46 17.13 13.32
C LEU A 189 -1.18 17.96 13.46
N GLU A 190 -0.68 18.11 14.68
CA GLU A 190 0.59 18.79 14.97
C GLU A 190 1.76 17.81 14.82
N LYS A 191 2.86 18.29 14.22
CA LYS A 191 4.02 17.44 13.92
C LYS A 191 4.82 17.17 15.18
N ASP A 192 5.03 15.90 15.50
CA ASP A 192 6.01 15.48 16.48
C ASP A 192 7.43 15.50 15.89
N ASN A 193 8.44 15.66 16.75
CA ASN A 193 9.84 15.80 16.35
C ASN A 193 10.51 14.49 15.90
N ALA A 194 9.87 13.32 16.06
CA ALA A 194 10.43 12.03 15.68
C ALA A 194 9.51 11.25 14.75
N PHE A 195 10.01 10.82 13.59
CA PHE A 195 9.35 9.87 12.65
C PHE A 195 7.86 10.15 12.37
N PHE A 196 7.49 11.42 12.26
CA PHE A 196 6.14 11.88 11.94
C PHE A 196 5.96 12.00 10.42
N GLY A 197 5.50 10.93 9.79
CA GLY A 197 5.44 10.83 8.34
C GLY A 197 4.27 11.59 7.69
N LYS A 198 4.37 11.70 6.36
CA LYS A 198 3.31 12.20 5.47
C LYS A 198 2.46 11.04 4.91
N PRO A 199 1.27 11.32 4.35
CA PRO A 199 0.45 10.30 3.70
C PRO A 199 1.20 9.48 2.65
N THR A 200 0.72 8.26 2.42
CA THR A 200 1.27 7.38 1.37
C THR A 200 0.61 7.64 0.01
N ILE A 201 1.14 7.02 -1.04
CA ILE A 201 0.70 7.14 -2.43
C ILE A 201 -0.80 6.81 -2.56
N PRO A 202 -1.62 7.75 -3.09
CA PRO A 202 -3.04 7.56 -3.28
C PRO A 202 -3.38 6.86 -4.61
N LEU A 203 -4.61 6.37 -4.69
CA LEU A 203 -5.29 6.17 -5.97
C LEU A 203 -5.52 7.51 -6.68
N LEU A 204 -5.65 7.47 -8.00
CA LEU A 204 -6.22 8.57 -8.78
C LEU A 204 -7.75 8.41 -8.84
N GLU A 205 -8.45 9.51 -9.07
CA GLU A 205 -9.91 9.56 -9.10
C GLU A 205 -10.50 8.64 -10.17
N TRP A 206 -9.88 8.58 -11.34
CA TRP A 206 -10.33 7.69 -12.42
C TRP A 206 -10.16 6.20 -12.07
N HIS A 207 -9.26 5.83 -11.14
CA HIS A 207 -9.12 4.46 -10.66
C HIS A 207 -10.41 3.99 -9.96
N ILE A 208 -11.07 4.87 -9.20
CA ILE A 208 -12.35 4.57 -8.54
C ILE A 208 -13.44 4.36 -9.60
N GLY A 209 -13.51 5.25 -10.60
CA GLY A 209 -14.45 5.12 -11.71
C GLY A 209 -14.26 3.81 -12.49
N LEU A 210 -13.01 3.44 -12.81
CA LEU A 210 -12.70 2.19 -13.50
C LEU A 210 -13.10 0.97 -12.66
N ALA A 211 -12.86 0.98 -11.35
CA ALA A 211 -13.30 -0.08 -10.46
C ALA A 211 -14.82 -0.24 -10.45
N ILE A 212 -15.58 0.86 -10.37
CA ILE A 212 -17.05 0.82 -10.47
C ILE A 212 -17.49 0.22 -11.81
N ILE A 213 -16.84 0.56 -12.92
CA ILE A 213 -17.11 -0.02 -14.24
C ILE A 213 -16.89 -1.53 -14.23
N VAL A 214 -15.72 -2.00 -13.79
CA VAL A 214 -15.38 -3.44 -13.74
C VAL A 214 -16.35 -4.21 -12.85
N MET A 215 -16.70 -3.65 -11.68
CA MET A 215 -17.68 -4.24 -10.77
C MET A 215 -19.08 -4.31 -11.39
N SER A 216 -19.47 -3.28 -12.13
CA SER A 216 -20.76 -3.23 -12.82
C SER A 216 -20.83 -4.22 -13.99
N LEU A 217 -19.75 -4.36 -14.75
CA LEU A 217 -19.63 -5.39 -15.79
C LEU A 217 -19.84 -6.80 -15.21
N TRP A 218 -19.31 -7.07 -14.01
CA TRP A 218 -19.58 -8.33 -13.33
C TRP A 218 -21.06 -8.53 -13.01
N GLN A 219 -21.75 -7.48 -12.53
CA GLN A 219 -23.20 -7.56 -12.27
C GLN A 219 -24.00 -7.84 -13.56
N LEU A 220 -23.58 -7.28 -14.70
CA LEU A 220 -24.19 -7.59 -16.01
C LEU A 220 -23.99 -9.05 -16.41
N ILE A 221 -22.80 -9.62 -16.18
CA ILE A 221 -22.54 -11.05 -16.39
C ILE A 221 -23.49 -11.88 -15.51
N ARG A 222 -23.78 -11.45 -14.27
CA ARG A 222 -24.73 -12.15 -13.38
C ARG A 222 -26.16 -12.15 -13.91
N LEU A 223 -26.57 -11.10 -14.61
CA LEU A 223 -27.89 -11.01 -15.24
C LEU A 223 -28.06 -12.01 -16.40
N ASN A 224 -26.97 -12.50 -17.00
CA ASN A 224 -27.04 -13.53 -18.04
C ASN A 224 -27.20 -14.94 -17.44
N ARG A 225 -28.45 -15.40 -17.32
CA ARG A 225 -28.79 -16.72 -16.73
C ARG A 225 -28.17 -17.91 -17.49
N LYS A 226 -28.02 -17.81 -18.82
CA LYS A 226 -27.47 -18.88 -19.67
C LYS A 226 -25.95 -19.12 -19.47
N ALA A 227 -25.25 -18.19 -18.84
CA ALA A 227 -23.79 -18.23 -18.68
C ALA A 227 -23.32 -18.77 -17.30
N SER A 228 -24.12 -19.62 -16.63
CA SER A 228 -23.81 -20.10 -15.26
C SER A 228 -22.49 -20.89 -15.19
N GLU A 229 -22.27 -21.84 -16.09
CA GLU A 229 -21.05 -22.67 -16.10
C GLU A 229 -19.81 -21.86 -16.45
N SER A 230 -19.87 -21.05 -17.51
CA SER A 230 -18.77 -20.17 -17.93
C SER A 230 -18.36 -19.19 -16.82
N ARG A 231 -19.32 -18.70 -16.03
CA ARG A 231 -19.07 -17.85 -14.86
C ARG A 231 -18.32 -18.59 -13.76
N THR A 232 -18.72 -19.82 -13.43
CA THR A 232 -18.00 -20.64 -12.45
C THR A 232 -16.58 -20.93 -12.90
N ARG A 233 -16.37 -21.21 -14.19
CA ARG A 233 -15.04 -21.36 -14.79
C ARG A 233 -14.23 -20.07 -14.65
N LEU A 234 -14.81 -18.92 -14.99
CA LEU A 234 -14.15 -17.61 -14.86
C LEU A 234 -13.72 -17.33 -13.41
N ILE A 235 -14.59 -17.59 -12.41
CA ILE A 235 -14.25 -17.41 -10.99
C ILE A 235 -13.02 -18.22 -10.56
N LYS A 236 -12.83 -19.42 -11.12
CA LYS A 236 -11.65 -20.25 -10.83
C LYS A 236 -10.37 -19.66 -11.42
N TRP A 237 -10.44 -19.05 -12.61
CA TRP A 237 -9.30 -18.43 -13.29
C TRP A 237 -9.00 -16.99 -12.85
N LEU A 238 -9.96 -16.29 -12.22
CA LEU A 238 -9.79 -14.90 -11.78
C LEU A 238 -8.51 -14.65 -10.95
N PRO A 239 -8.13 -15.49 -9.96
CA PRO A 239 -6.86 -15.33 -9.26
C PRO A 239 -5.64 -15.28 -10.19
N LEU A 240 -5.58 -16.18 -11.19
CA LEU A 240 -4.49 -16.20 -12.16
C LEU A 240 -4.53 -14.98 -13.09
N ILE A 241 -5.72 -14.59 -13.57
CA ILE A 241 -5.88 -13.40 -14.43
C ILE A 241 -5.42 -12.15 -13.69
N ILE A 242 -5.82 -11.99 -12.42
CA ILE A 242 -5.42 -10.86 -11.58
C ILE A 242 -3.90 -10.83 -11.39
N TRP A 243 -3.29 -11.99 -11.09
CA TRP A 243 -1.84 -12.10 -10.97
C TRP A 243 -1.14 -11.73 -12.27
N LEU A 244 -1.58 -12.28 -13.42
CA LEU A 244 -1.00 -11.98 -14.74
C LEU A 244 -1.09 -10.49 -15.10
N VAL A 245 -2.23 -9.84 -14.80
CA VAL A 245 -2.40 -8.39 -15.03
C VAL A 245 -1.44 -7.58 -14.14
N ALA A 246 -1.31 -7.94 -12.87
CA ALA A 246 -0.38 -7.27 -11.96
C ALA A 246 1.08 -7.43 -12.43
N VAL A 247 1.49 -8.66 -12.77
CA VAL A 247 2.83 -8.96 -13.31
C VAL A 247 3.09 -8.17 -14.58
N ALA A 248 2.17 -8.20 -15.55
CA ALA A 248 2.33 -7.51 -16.83
C ALA A 248 2.51 -6.00 -16.65
N LEU A 249 1.73 -5.38 -15.77
CA LEU A 249 1.82 -3.94 -15.52
C LEU A 249 3.08 -3.57 -14.73
N TRP A 250 3.39 -4.28 -13.64
CA TRP A 250 4.49 -3.89 -12.75
C TRP A 250 5.87 -4.21 -13.33
N LEU A 251 6.02 -5.34 -14.03
CA LEU A 251 7.25 -5.66 -14.77
C LEU A 251 7.38 -4.86 -16.07
N GLY A 252 6.27 -4.40 -16.66
CA GLY A 252 6.28 -3.57 -17.86
C GLY A 252 6.82 -2.15 -17.62
N ILE A 253 6.81 -1.69 -16.38
CA ILE A 253 7.50 -0.46 -15.98
C ILE A 253 8.95 -0.86 -15.66
N PRO A 254 10.00 -0.10 -16.01
CA PRO A 254 11.36 -0.38 -15.53
C PRO A 254 11.52 0.03 -14.06
N ASN A 255 12.61 -0.38 -13.40
CA ASN A 255 12.93 0.17 -12.07
C ASN A 255 13.07 1.70 -12.19
N GLN A 256 12.38 2.44 -11.33
CA GLN A 256 12.41 3.90 -11.34
C GLN A 256 13.47 4.34 -10.34
N HIS A 257 14.42 5.17 -10.77
CA HIS A 257 15.44 5.69 -9.88
C HIS A 257 14.84 6.72 -8.95
N GLY A 258 15.16 6.61 -7.67
CA GLY A 258 14.65 7.51 -6.64
C GLY A 258 15.44 7.34 -5.35
N PHE A 259 14.92 7.92 -4.27
CA PHE A 259 15.61 8.00 -2.99
C PHE A 259 16.17 6.67 -2.47
N PHE A 260 15.48 5.54 -2.68
CA PHE A 260 15.90 4.21 -2.19
C PHE A 260 16.61 3.33 -3.22
N SER A 261 16.71 3.81 -4.45
CA SER A 261 17.46 3.19 -5.55
C SER A 261 17.95 4.31 -6.45
N PRO A 262 19.01 5.04 -6.03
CA PRO A 262 19.55 6.15 -6.82
C PRO A 262 19.94 5.69 -8.21
N ALA A 263 20.07 6.66 -9.13
CA ALA A 263 20.57 6.38 -10.47
C ALA A 263 21.97 5.74 -10.40
N GLY A 264 22.26 4.87 -11.36
CA GLY A 264 23.57 4.24 -11.46
C GLY A 264 24.68 5.29 -11.59
N ARG A 265 25.75 5.11 -10.81
CA ARG A 265 26.93 5.98 -10.82
C ARG A 265 28.15 5.21 -11.28
N ALA A 266 29.19 5.94 -11.69
CA ALA A 266 30.51 5.35 -11.86
C ALA A 266 30.88 4.53 -10.60
N PRO A 267 31.61 3.41 -10.75
CA PRO A 267 32.38 3.03 -11.93
C PRO A 267 31.66 2.12 -12.94
N ASN A 268 30.61 1.41 -12.54
CA ASN A 268 29.90 0.47 -13.43
C ASN A 268 28.49 0.90 -13.83
N PHE A 269 27.99 2.03 -13.31
CA PHE A 269 26.66 2.58 -13.63
C PHE A 269 25.49 1.61 -13.34
N GLU A 270 25.72 0.64 -12.45
CA GLU A 270 24.67 -0.26 -12.00
C GLU A 270 23.77 0.39 -10.95
N THR A 271 22.53 -0.06 -10.92
CA THR A 271 21.56 0.36 -9.91
C THR A 271 21.65 -0.55 -8.70
N TYR A 272 21.77 0.04 -7.51
CA TYR A 272 21.92 -0.69 -6.26
C TYR A 272 20.84 -0.30 -5.26
N PRO A 273 20.52 -1.17 -4.30
CA PRO A 273 19.68 -0.79 -3.18
C PRO A 273 20.37 0.31 -2.36
N PHE A 274 19.57 1.13 -1.69
CA PHE A 274 20.08 2.21 -0.84
C PHE A 274 19.29 2.33 0.46
N SER A 275 19.87 3.03 1.43
CA SER A 275 19.31 3.18 2.77
C SER A 275 18.98 1.82 3.43
N ASP A 276 17.80 1.62 4.03
CA ASP A 276 17.51 0.34 4.70
C ASP A 276 17.43 -0.84 3.72
N GLY A 277 17.17 -0.57 2.44
CA GLY A 277 17.21 -1.61 1.40
C GLY A 277 18.62 -2.15 1.18
N SER A 278 19.65 -1.30 1.27
CA SER A 278 21.04 -1.78 1.19
C SER A 278 21.40 -2.60 2.41
N PHE A 279 20.87 -2.25 3.59
CA PHE A 279 21.07 -3.00 4.82
C PHE A 279 20.50 -4.44 4.73
N TYR A 280 19.28 -4.62 4.25
CA TYR A 280 18.72 -5.98 4.02
C TYR A 280 19.48 -6.72 2.91
N GLY A 281 19.80 -6.02 1.83
CA GLY A 281 20.59 -6.58 0.73
C GLY A 281 21.98 -7.06 1.19
N HIS A 282 22.62 -6.34 2.11
CA HIS A 282 23.94 -6.66 2.63
C HIS A 282 23.95 -7.98 3.42
N TYR A 283 22.95 -8.22 4.28
CA TYR A 283 22.79 -9.55 4.91
C TYR A 283 22.42 -10.61 3.89
N ALA A 284 21.53 -10.31 2.94
CA ALA A 284 21.10 -11.27 1.93
C ALA A 284 22.28 -11.77 1.08
N ARG A 285 23.18 -10.86 0.68
CA ARG A 285 24.42 -11.17 -0.03
C ARG A 285 25.39 -11.98 0.81
N SER A 286 25.53 -11.65 2.09
CA SER A 286 26.35 -12.45 3.02
C SER A 286 25.83 -13.90 3.15
N VAL A 287 24.52 -14.08 3.27
CA VAL A 287 23.89 -15.42 3.30
C VAL A 287 24.09 -16.15 1.98
N ALA A 288 23.84 -15.49 0.84
CA ALA A 288 23.97 -16.08 -0.49
C ALA A 288 25.43 -16.51 -0.80
N ALA A 289 26.43 -15.80 -0.25
CA ALA A 289 27.85 -16.15 -0.36
C ALA A 289 28.31 -17.25 0.62
N GLY A 290 27.41 -17.78 1.46
CA GLY A 290 27.71 -18.81 2.45
C GLY A 290 28.43 -18.30 3.70
N MET A 291 28.37 -16.99 4.00
CA MET A 291 28.99 -16.38 5.17
C MET A 291 28.04 -16.27 6.39
N GLY A 292 26.87 -16.91 6.32
CA GLY A 292 25.84 -16.76 7.35
C GLY A 292 25.20 -15.37 7.35
N TYR A 293 24.64 -14.96 8.49
CA TYR A 293 24.07 -13.63 8.65
C TYR A 293 25.16 -12.66 9.08
N LYS A 294 26.07 -12.33 8.16
CA LYS A 294 27.30 -11.59 8.49
C LYS A 294 28.08 -12.27 9.63
N GLY A 295 28.37 -13.55 9.44
CA GLY A 295 28.84 -14.44 10.50
C GLY A 295 27.68 -14.89 11.40
N THR A 296 27.79 -14.62 12.71
CA THR A 296 26.82 -15.03 13.73
C THR A 296 25.86 -13.92 14.17
N ASP A 297 25.81 -12.79 13.46
CA ASP A 297 25.00 -11.63 13.82
C ASP A 297 23.47 -11.93 13.75
N ILE A 298 22.66 -11.02 14.29
CA ILE A 298 21.20 -11.12 14.38
C ILE A 298 20.56 -10.03 13.52
N PRO A 299 20.29 -10.30 12.23
CA PRO A 299 19.61 -9.33 11.40
C PRO A 299 18.19 -9.04 11.89
N PRO A 300 17.69 -7.80 11.69
CA PRO A 300 16.27 -7.55 11.78
C PRO A 300 15.55 -8.19 10.57
N ARG A 301 14.30 -8.60 10.76
CA ARG A 301 13.45 -9.11 9.66
C ARG A 301 14.02 -10.36 8.97
N PRO A 302 14.43 -11.38 9.74
CA PRO A 302 15.26 -12.49 9.25
C PRO A 302 14.63 -13.30 8.10
N LEU A 303 13.30 -13.46 8.08
CA LEU A 303 12.63 -14.19 7.00
C LEU A 303 12.65 -13.41 5.68
N TYR A 304 12.57 -12.08 5.71
CA TYR A 304 12.66 -11.26 4.51
C TYR A 304 14.07 -11.31 3.90
N ILE A 305 15.09 -11.21 4.73
CA ILE A 305 16.49 -11.35 4.31
C ILE A 305 16.76 -12.73 3.73
N LEU A 306 16.20 -13.80 4.32
CA LEU A 306 16.31 -15.13 3.74
C LEU A 306 15.67 -15.19 2.34
N PHE A 307 14.49 -14.59 2.13
CA PHE A 307 13.91 -14.53 0.79
C PHE A 307 14.79 -13.79 -0.21
N LEU A 308 15.36 -12.64 0.16
CA LEU A 308 16.30 -11.92 -0.70
C LEU A 308 17.55 -12.76 -1.01
N ALA A 309 18.09 -13.50 -0.03
CA ALA A 309 19.23 -14.39 -0.25
C ALA A 309 18.90 -15.51 -1.25
N LEU A 310 17.72 -16.13 -1.13
CA LEU A 310 17.24 -17.12 -2.09
C LEU A 310 17.05 -16.51 -3.49
N PHE A 311 16.57 -15.27 -3.58
CA PHE A 311 16.45 -14.58 -4.87
C PHE A 311 17.82 -14.28 -5.49
N HIS A 312 18.83 -13.92 -4.69
CA HIS A 312 20.21 -13.80 -5.16
C HIS A 312 20.79 -15.13 -5.66
N LEU A 313 20.47 -16.25 -5.01
CA LEU A 313 20.89 -17.58 -5.49
C LEU A 313 20.25 -17.98 -6.83
N ILE A 314 19.04 -17.49 -7.13
CA ILE A 314 18.31 -17.80 -8.36
C ILE A 314 18.66 -16.81 -9.49
N GLY A 315 18.60 -15.51 -9.20
CA GLY A 315 18.75 -14.42 -10.17
C GLY A 315 20.15 -13.81 -10.22
N GLY A 316 21.08 -14.30 -9.40
CA GLY A 316 22.42 -13.74 -9.26
C GLY A 316 22.45 -12.42 -8.50
N ASN A 317 23.53 -11.67 -8.74
CA ASN A 317 23.89 -10.50 -7.96
C ASN A 317 23.35 -9.18 -8.53
N ASN A 318 22.83 -9.21 -9.76
CA ASN A 318 22.22 -8.08 -10.42
C ASN A 318 20.90 -7.66 -9.74
N TYR A 319 20.78 -6.38 -9.42
CA TYR A 319 19.62 -5.85 -8.69
C TYR A 319 18.29 -6.07 -9.44
N ASP A 320 18.26 -5.79 -10.74
CA ASP A 320 17.05 -5.89 -11.57
C ASP A 320 16.51 -7.33 -11.64
N SER A 321 17.41 -8.32 -11.63
CA SER A 321 17.05 -9.74 -11.62
C SER A 321 16.39 -10.16 -10.30
N VAL A 322 16.89 -9.65 -9.17
CA VAL A 322 16.32 -9.94 -7.85
C VAL A 322 14.96 -9.27 -7.65
N ILE A 323 14.83 -8.00 -8.07
CA ILE A 323 13.53 -7.29 -7.97
C ILE A 323 12.50 -7.90 -8.93
N LEU A 324 12.89 -8.49 -10.06
CA LEU A 324 12.00 -9.23 -10.95
C LEU A 324 11.36 -10.41 -10.20
N ILE A 325 12.18 -11.25 -9.55
CA ILE A 325 11.70 -12.39 -8.77
C ILE A 325 10.81 -11.91 -7.61
N GLN A 326 11.25 -10.86 -6.89
CA GLN A 326 10.44 -10.27 -5.81
C GLN A 326 9.08 -9.77 -6.32
N THR A 327 9.05 -9.08 -7.46
CA THR A 327 7.81 -8.54 -8.06
C THR A 327 6.85 -9.66 -8.45
N LEU A 328 7.35 -10.78 -8.98
CA LEU A 328 6.52 -11.97 -9.27
C LEU A 328 5.85 -12.53 -8.00
N VAL A 329 6.57 -12.56 -6.88
CA VAL A 329 6.01 -13.00 -5.59
C VAL A 329 5.03 -11.97 -5.04
N LEU A 330 5.35 -10.68 -5.10
CA LEU A 330 4.47 -9.64 -4.59
C LEU A 330 3.21 -9.43 -5.44
N ALA A 331 3.19 -9.88 -6.70
CA ALA A 331 1.98 -9.89 -7.54
C ALA A 331 0.84 -10.77 -6.98
N PHE A 332 1.08 -11.56 -5.93
CA PHE A 332 0.01 -12.21 -5.15
C PHE A 332 -0.78 -11.27 -4.23
N LEU A 333 -0.31 -10.03 -3.97
CA LEU A 333 -1.03 -9.02 -3.17
C LEU A 333 -2.47 -8.77 -3.69
N PRO A 334 -2.70 -8.38 -4.96
CA PRO A 334 -4.05 -8.17 -5.47
C PRO A 334 -4.87 -9.48 -5.53
N VAL A 335 -4.22 -10.64 -5.65
CA VAL A 335 -4.90 -11.94 -5.57
C VAL A 335 -5.49 -12.17 -4.18
N MET A 336 -4.71 -11.90 -3.12
CA MET A 336 -5.19 -12.03 -1.75
C MET A 336 -6.31 -11.05 -1.44
N LEU A 337 -6.23 -9.80 -1.93
CA LEU A 337 -7.32 -8.83 -1.82
C LEU A 337 -8.60 -9.31 -2.53
N TYR A 338 -8.47 -9.88 -3.72
CA TYR A 338 -9.59 -10.49 -4.41
C TYR A 338 -10.25 -11.59 -3.56
N LEU A 339 -9.43 -12.47 -2.98
CA LEU A 339 -9.93 -13.56 -2.13
C LEU A 339 -10.63 -13.03 -0.88
N ILE A 340 -10.06 -12.06 -0.17
CA ILE A 340 -10.65 -11.45 1.02
C ILE A 340 -11.98 -10.75 0.69
N GLY A 341 -11.99 -9.88 -0.34
CA GLY A 341 -13.21 -9.18 -0.75
C GLY A 341 -14.31 -10.13 -1.22
N LYS A 342 -13.93 -11.20 -1.95
CA LYS A 342 -14.86 -12.27 -2.35
C LYS A 342 -15.43 -13.01 -1.14
N GLU A 343 -14.63 -13.29 -0.13
CA GLU A 343 -15.05 -13.97 1.09
C GLU A 343 -15.99 -13.10 1.94
N LEU A 344 -15.72 -11.81 2.07
CA LEU A 344 -16.47 -10.91 2.95
C LEU A 344 -17.74 -10.33 2.32
N HIS A 345 -17.83 -10.25 1.00
CA HIS A 345 -19.03 -9.77 0.31
C HIS A 345 -19.33 -10.60 -0.94
N GLY A 346 -18.46 -10.54 -1.95
CA GLY A 346 -18.62 -11.23 -3.22
C GLY A 346 -17.59 -10.84 -4.28
N VAL A 347 -17.68 -11.45 -5.46
CA VAL A 347 -16.71 -11.24 -6.57
C VAL A 347 -16.50 -9.76 -6.95
N PRO A 348 -17.54 -8.90 -7.05
CA PRO A 348 -17.34 -7.48 -7.34
C PRO A 348 -16.43 -6.78 -6.33
N ALA A 349 -16.64 -7.00 -5.03
CA ALA A 349 -15.82 -6.39 -3.99
C ALA A 349 -14.35 -6.81 -4.10
N GLY A 350 -14.10 -8.10 -4.33
CA GLY A 350 -12.76 -8.62 -4.57
C GLY A 350 -12.10 -8.02 -5.83
N LEU A 351 -12.83 -7.90 -6.94
CA LEU A 351 -12.32 -7.30 -8.18
C LEU A 351 -11.99 -5.81 -8.00
N GLY A 352 -12.86 -5.05 -7.34
CA GLY A 352 -12.63 -3.63 -7.06
C GLY A 352 -11.39 -3.41 -6.20
N ALA A 353 -11.25 -4.15 -5.09
CA ALA A 353 -10.09 -4.06 -4.21
C ALA A 353 -8.78 -4.48 -4.90
N ALA A 354 -8.80 -5.56 -5.67
CA ALA A 354 -7.63 -6.03 -6.40
C ALA A 354 -7.17 -5.03 -7.47
N LEU A 355 -8.11 -4.51 -8.28
CA LEU A 355 -7.80 -3.52 -9.30
C LEU A 355 -7.25 -2.22 -8.69
N ALA A 356 -7.88 -1.74 -7.61
CA ALA A 356 -7.38 -0.56 -6.91
C ALA A 356 -5.94 -0.76 -6.43
N TYR A 357 -5.62 -1.91 -5.84
CA TYR A 357 -4.26 -2.16 -5.39
C TYR A 357 -3.24 -2.25 -6.54
N ILE A 358 -3.61 -2.87 -7.66
CA ILE A 358 -2.79 -2.90 -8.89
C ILE A 358 -2.45 -1.47 -9.33
N LEU A 359 -3.45 -0.59 -9.37
CA LEU A 359 -3.30 0.79 -9.80
C LEU A 359 -2.56 1.67 -8.77
N ARG A 360 -2.78 1.45 -7.47
CA ARG A 360 -2.02 2.13 -6.40
C ARG A 360 -0.55 1.76 -6.46
N GLU A 361 -0.23 0.47 -6.64
CA GLU A 361 1.16 0.03 -6.74
C GLU A 361 1.82 0.54 -8.03
N THR A 362 1.06 0.59 -9.13
CA THR A 362 1.51 1.25 -10.38
C THR A 362 1.88 2.71 -10.13
N ASN A 363 1.03 3.46 -9.42
CA ASN A 363 1.35 4.83 -9.01
C ASN A 363 2.60 4.88 -8.12
N ALA A 364 2.76 3.95 -7.19
CA ALA A 364 3.91 3.92 -6.29
C ALA A 364 5.23 3.72 -7.06
N ILE A 365 5.26 2.79 -8.01
CA ILE A 365 6.42 2.59 -8.90
C ILE A 365 6.70 3.87 -9.69
N LEU A 366 5.69 4.48 -10.33
CA LEU A 366 5.86 5.69 -11.14
C LEU A 366 6.27 6.93 -10.33
N SER A 367 5.95 6.96 -9.03
CA SER A 367 6.22 8.10 -8.15
C SER A 367 7.57 8.03 -7.45
N ALA A 368 8.24 6.88 -7.51
CA ALA A 368 9.55 6.66 -6.90
C ALA A 368 10.59 7.78 -7.17
N PRO A 369 10.65 8.43 -8.36
CA PRO A 369 11.64 9.47 -8.62
C PRO A 369 11.46 10.78 -7.86
N PHE A 370 10.25 11.08 -7.36
CA PHE A 370 9.94 12.41 -6.79
C PHE A 370 9.20 12.36 -5.45
N ALA A 371 8.75 11.19 -5.01
CA ALA A 371 8.05 11.03 -3.75
C ALA A 371 8.98 10.52 -2.66
N HIS A 372 8.80 11.03 -1.44
CA HIS A 372 9.67 10.69 -0.33
C HIS A 372 9.18 9.42 0.36
N ASN A 373 10.13 8.61 0.85
CA ASN A 373 9.82 7.44 1.68
C ASN A 373 8.82 6.45 1.03
N VAL A 374 8.88 6.32 -0.30
CA VAL A 374 8.03 5.40 -1.09
C VAL A 374 8.58 3.97 -1.05
N SER A 375 7.70 3.02 -0.76
CA SER A 375 8.00 1.59 -0.79
C SER A 375 7.20 0.93 -1.91
N THR A 376 7.90 0.18 -2.76
CA THR A 376 7.37 -0.42 -3.98
C THR A 376 7.84 -1.87 -4.09
N THR A 377 7.19 -2.63 -4.98
CA THR A 377 7.56 -4.01 -5.33
C THR A 377 8.99 -4.15 -5.84
N LYS A 378 9.61 -3.03 -6.25
CA LYS A 378 10.96 -2.97 -6.84
C LYS A 378 12.05 -2.57 -5.87
N TYR A 379 11.71 -2.28 -4.62
CA TYR A 379 12.68 -1.94 -3.60
C TYR A 379 12.85 -3.06 -2.59
N PHE A 380 14.05 -3.12 -2.00
CA PHE A 380 14.35 -4.09 -0.95
C PHE A 380 13.71 -3.64 0.37
N PHE A 381 12.38 -3.71 0.47
CA PHE A 381 11.64 -3.40 1.69
C PHE A 381 10.74 -4.55 2.11
N SER A 382 10.63 -4.71 3.43
CA SER A 382 9.77 -5.71 4.01
C SER A 382 8.29 -5.27 4.09
N ASP A 383 7.95 -4.04 3.73
CA ASP A 383 6.59 -3.49 3.96
C ASP A 383 5.54 -4.24 3.13
N LEU A 384 5.77 -4.41 1.82
CA LEU A 384 4.89 -5.18 0.93
C LEU A 384 4.90 -6.69 1.21
N PRO A 385 6.06 -7.34 1.48
CA PRO A 385 6.07 -8.70 2.03
C PRO A 385 5.23 -8.86 3.31
N THR A 386 5.27 -7.86 4.20
CA THR A 386 4.43 -7.85 5.41
C THR A 386 2.96 -7.69 5.05
N ALA A 387 2.61 -6.83 4.08
CA ALA A 387 1.24 -6.69 3.60
C ALA A 387 0.70 -8.02 3.04
N LEU A 388 1.51 -8.75 2.27
CA LEU A 388 1.14 -10.07 1.74
C LEU A 388 0.92 -11.09 2.87
N ALA A 389 1.82 -11.13 3.85
CA ALA A 389 1.68 -11.98 5.03
C ALA A 389 0.46 -11.60 5.89
N ALA A 390 0.17 -10.31 6.03
CA ALA A 390 -0.99 -9.79 6.74
C ALA A 390 -2.31 -10.17 6.05
N MET A 391 -2.37 -10.06 4.72
CA MET A 391 -3.52 -10.50 3.93
C MET A 391 -3.72 -12.02 4.06
N PHE A 392 -2.64 -12.81 3.99
CA PHE A 392 -2.71 -14.26 4.18
C PHE A 392 -3.21 -14.64 5.58
N PHE A 393 -2.66 -14.00 6.63
CA PHE A 393 -3.11 -14.16 8.00
C PHE A 393 -4.60 -13.83 8.15
N LEU A 394 -5.05 -12.64 7.70
CA LEU A 394 -6.45 -12.23 7.82
C LEU A 394 -7.40 -13.10 7.02
N TRP A 395 -7.02 -13.51 5.80
CA TRP A 395 -7.80 -14.46 5.01
C TRP A 395 -7.97 -15.80 5.74
N SER A 396 -6.89 -16.33 6.30
CA SER A 396 -6.93 -17.59 7.06
C SER A 396 -7.73 -17.48 8.37
N LEU A 397 -7.65 -16.34 9.07
CA LEU A 397 -8.44 -16.05 10.26
C LEU A 397 -9.93 -15.97 9.96
N ILE A 398 -10.32 -15.26 8.88
CA ILE A 398 -11.71 -15.19 8.42
C ILE A 398 -12.24 -16.60 8.12
N ARG A 399 -11.46 -17.42 7.41
CA ARG A 399 -11.85 -18.80 7.09
C ARG A 399 -11.90 -19.70 8.30
N TRP A 400 -10.97 -19.56 9.24
CA TRP A 400 -10.99 -20.29 10.50
C TRP A 400 -12.26 -19.99 11.29
N LEU A 401 -12.60 -18.72 11.49
CA LEU A 401 -13.79 -18.35 12.27
C LEU A 401 -15.11 -18.71 11.58
N LYS A 402 -15.17 -18.64 10.24
CA LYS A 402 -16.31 -19.17 9.48
C LYS A 402 -16.44 -20.69 9.63
N ALA A 403 -15.34 -21.44 9.42
CA ALA A 403 -15.32 -22.89 9.57
C ALA A 403 -15.70 -23.33 10.99
N LEU A 404 -15.24 -22.57 11.99
CA LEU A 404 -15.54 -22.81 13.40
C LEU A 404 -17.02 -22.54 13.72
N ARG A 405 -17.60 -21.46 13.19
CA ARG A 405 -19.04 -21.17 13.28
C ARG A 405 -19.90 -22.26 12.66
N GLU A 406 -19.44 -22.84 11.57
CA GLU A 406 -20.14 -23.90 10.82
C GLU A 406 -19.88 -25.32 11.36
N GLY A 407 -19.03 -25.48 12.39
CA GLY A 407 -18.65 -26.78 12.93
C GLY A 407 -17.85 -27.66 11.95
N SER A 408 -17.17 -27.05 10.97
CA SER A 408 -16.41 -27.75 9.94
C SER A 408 -15.12 -28.36 10.47
N GLN A 409 -14.78 -29.57 10.02
CA GLN A 409 -13.50 -30.21 10.32
C GLN A 409 -12.29 -29.40 9.81
N ASN A 410 -12.49 -28.57 8.77
CA ASN A 410 -11.47 -27.69 8.22
C ASN A 410 -11.03 -26.56 9.17
N ALA A 411 -11.73 -26.34 10.28
CA ALA A 411 -11.32 -25.36 11.29
C ALA A 411 -9.88 -25.62 11.79
N ARG A 412 -9.50 -26.90 11.97
CA ARG A 412 -8.13 -27.30 12.37
C ARG A 412 -7.07 -26.94 11.33
N LEU A 413 -7.42 -27.04 10.05
CA LEU A 413 -6.52 -26.64 8.97
C LEU A 413 -6.31 -25.12 8.99
N TYR A 414 -7.41 -24.36 9.04
CA TYR A 414 -7.32 -22.91 8.99
C TYR A 414 -6.66 -22.29 10.23
N VAL A 415 -6.83 -22.88 11.42
CA VAL A 415 -6.14 -22.39 12.63
C VAL A 415 -4.63 -22.59 12.58
N VAL A 416 -4.17 -23.72 12.02
CA VAL A 416 -2.73 -23.96 11.77
C VAL A 416 -2.22 -22.94 10.77
N VAL A 417 -2.93 -22.73 9.66
CA VAL A 417 -2.56 -21.69 8.66
C VAL A 417 -2.54 -20.30 9.27
N CYS A 418 -3.48 -19.99 10.16
CA CYS A 418 -3.56 -18.71 10.86
C CYS A 418 -2.40 -18.50 11.84
N GLY A 419 -2.07 -19.50 12.66
CA GLY A 419 -0.93 -19.44 13.60
C GLY A 419 0.40 -19.33 12.86
N GLY A 420 0.59 -20.17 11.86
CA GLY A 420 1.77 -20.15 10.99
C GLY A 420 1.90 -18.82 10.23
N GLY A 421 0.81 -18.32 9.66
CA GLY A 421 0.77 -17.04 8.95
C GLY A 421 1.16 -15.84 9.82
N LEU A 422 0.67 -15.77 11.07
CA LEU A 422 1.12 -14.74 12.02
C LEU A 422 2.59 -14.89 12.40
N GLY A 423 3.07 -16.14 12.53
CA GLY A 423 4.48 -16.44 12.79
C GLY A 423 5.39 -15.96 11.67
N LEU A 424 5.05 -16.25 10.40
CA LEU A 424 5.78 -15.75 9.23
C LEU A 424 5.76 -14.22 9.18
N MET A 425 4.59 -13.60 9.39
CA MET A 425 4.45 -12.15 9.42
C MET A 425 5.34 -11.51 10.50
N THR A 426 5.42 -12.15 11.67
CA THR A 426 6.27 -11.71 12.79
C THR A 426 7.77 -11.84 12.47
N LEU A 427 8.20 -12.89 11.77
CA LEU A 427 9.60 -13.04 11.30
C LEU A 427 9.98 -12.05 10.19
N ILE A 428 9.00 -11.49 9.48
CA ILE A 428 9.22 -10.40 8.52
C ILE A 428 9.25 -9.06 9.27
N ARG A 429 8.33 -8.84 10.22
CA ARG A 429 8.27 -7.65 11.09
C ARG A 429 7.72 -8.00 12.46
N THR A 430 8.56 -7.87 13.50
CA THR A 430 8.25 -8.16 14.91
C THR A 430 7.00 -7.43 15.43
N GLN A 431 6.77 -6.19 14.95
CA GLN A 431 5.62 -5.33 15.28
C GLN A 431 4.26 -6.01 14.99
N SER A 432 4.23 -6.94 14.04
CA SER A 432 3.03 -7.68 13.62
C SER A 432 2.46 -8.58 14.72
N LEU A 433 3.27 -8.95 15.72
CA LEU A 433 2.87 -9.86 16.79
C LEU A 433 1.67 -9.33 17.60
N VAL A 434 1.44 -8.00 17.62
CA VAL A 434 0.26 -7.38 18.26
C VAL A 434 -1.06 -7.98 17.77
N LEU A 435 -1.10 -8.48 16.53
CA LEU A 435 -2.30 -9.05 15.92
C LEU A 435 -2.71 -10.38 16.56
N ILE A 436 -1.86 -10.98 17.41
CA ILE A 436 -2.22 -12.15 18.24
C ILE A 436 -3.45 -11.88 19.10
N LEU A 437 -3.68 -10.62 19.50
CA LEU A 437 -4.82 -10.23 20.31
C LEU A 437 -6.17 -10.54 19.62
N ILE A 438 -6.22 -10.47 18.29
CA ILE A 438 -7.46 -10.67 17.53
C ILE A 438 -7.99 -12.11 17.67
N PRO A 439 -7.24 -13.17 17.31
CA PRO A 439 -7.72 -14.54 17.49
C PRO A 439 -7.95 -14.88 18.97
N LEU A 440 -7.14 -14.36 19.90
CA LEU A 440 -7.36 -14.54 21.34
C LEU A 440 -8.74 -14.03 21.76
N PHE A 441 -9.08 -12.78 21.44
CA PHE A 441 -10.39 -12.21 21.77
C PHE A 441 -11.53 -12.84 20.97
N ALA A 442 -11.32 -13.12 19.67
CA ALA A 442 -12.35 -13.70 18.82
C ALA A 442 -12.83 -15.06 19.35
N ILE A 443 -11.92 -15.96 19.76
CA ILE A 443 -12.27 -17.27 20.32
C ILE A 443 -13.06 -17.12 21.63
N ILE A 444 -12.65 -16.20 22.50
CA ILE A 444 -13.32 -15.95 23.78
C ILE A 444 -14.77 -15.49 23.53
N LEU A 445 -14.96 -14.54 22.62
CA LEU A 445 -16.27 -13.94 22.32
C LEU A 445 -17.25 -14.88 21.59
N TYR A 446 -16.76 -15.96 20.96
CA TYR A 446 -17.62 -16.94 20.29
C TYR A 446 -18.39 -17.83 21.29
N ARG A 447 -19.58 -17.40 21.72
CA ARG A 447 -20.39 -18.11 22.73
C ARG A 447 -20.91 -19.48 22.29
N SER A 448 -21.02 -19.74 20.99
CA SER A 448 -21.61 -20.97 20.44
C SER A 448 -20.72 -22.21 20.54
N ILE A 449 -19.48 -22.08 21.00
CA ILE A 449 -18.47 -23.15 21.03
C ILE A 449 -18.21 -23.56 22.48
N ARG A 450 -18.15 -24.88 22.73
CA ARG A 450 -17.81 -25.41 24.06
C ARG A 450 -16.39 -25.00 24.47
N ILE A 451 -16.21 -24.67 25.76
CA ILE A 451 -14.93 -24.20 26.33
C ILE A 451 -13.74 -25.12 26.00
N PRO A 452 -13.84 -26.46 26.09
CA PRO A 452 -12.72 -27.35 25.75
C PRO A 452 -12.28 -27.25 24.28
N GLU A 453 -13.23 -27.07 23.36
CA GLU A 453 -12.92 -26.94 21.92
C GLU A 453 -12.27 -25.58 21.63
N LYS A 454 -12.65 -24.51 22.34
CA LYS A 454 -11.94 -23.23 22.30
C LYS A 454 -10.48 -23.39 22.72
N GLY A 455 -10.24 -24.10 23.83
CA GLY A 455 -8.90 -24.38 24.34
C GLY A 455 -8.03 -25.14 23.33
N LYS A 456 -8.58 -26.19 22.69
CA LYS A 456 -7.86 -26.96 21.65
C LYS A 456 -7.49 -26.11 20.43
N GLN A 457 -8.43 -25.30 19.95
CA GLN A 457 -8.20 -24.42 18.80
C GLN A 457 -7.15 -23.37 19.12
N LEU A 458 -7.24 -22.76 20.31
CA LEU A 458 -6.24 -21.80 20.78
C LEU A 458 -4.86 -22.43 20.96
N ALA A 459 -4.79 -23.62 21.57
CA ALA A 459 -3.54 -24.34 21.73
C ALA A 459 -2.91 -24.66 20.37
N LEU A 460 -3.69 -25.11 19.39
CA LEU A 460 -3.20 -25.42 18.04
C LEU A 460 -2.70 -24.17 17.30
N PHE A 461 -3.39 -23.04 17.46
CA PHE A 461 -2.94 -21.74 16.96
C PHE A 461 -1.57 -21.36 17.55
N LEU A 462 -1.44 -21.40 18.88
CA LEU A 462 -0.21 -21.03 19.59
C LEU A 462 0.95 -21.97 19.26
N VAL A 463 0.71 -23.29 19.24
CA VAL A 463 1.72 -24.29 18.86
C VAL A 463 2.25 -23.99 17.47
N THR A 464 1.38 -23.73 16.49
CA THR A 464 1.83 -23.45 15.12
C THR A 464 2.57 -22.10 15.02
N LEU A 465 2.14 -21.09 15.77
CA LEU A 465 2.86 -19.82 15.87
C LEU A 465 4.30 -20.05 16.40
N PHE A 466 4.44 -20.84 17.46
CA PHE A 466 5.75 -21.19 18.02
C PHE A 466 6.58 -22.10 17.10
N CYS A 467 5.98 -22.97 16.30
CA CYS A 467 6.70 -23.74 15.28
C CYS A 467 7.47 -22.82 14.30
N CYS A 468 6.93 -21.64 13.98
CA CYS A 468 7.63 -20.64 13.16
C CYS A 468 8.71 -19.89 13.96
N LEU A 469 8.37 -19.40 15.16
CA LEU A 469 9.22 -18.45 15.90
C LEU A 469 10.35 -19.11 16.69
N LEU A 470 10.09 -20.29 17.27
CA LEU A 470 10.99 -20.93 18.22
C LEU A 470 12.37 -21.25 17.63
N PRO A 471 12.50 -21.77 16.39
CA PRO A 471 13.83 -22.01 15.80
C PRO A 471 14.73 -20.78 15.75
N TRP A 472 14.15 -19.62 15.42
CA TRP A 472 14.87 -18.35 15.38
C TRP A 472 15.26 -17.87 16.79
N LEU A 473 14.32 -17.92 17.73
CA LEU A 473 14.56 -17.54 19.13
C LEU A 473 15.63 -18.41 19.79
N VAL A 474 15.62 -19.73 19.52
CA VAL A 474 16.63 -20.66 20.02
C VAL A 474 18.00 -20.33 19.43
N ARG A 475 18.12 -20.08 18.11
CA ARG A 475 19.39 -19.61 17.51
C ARG A 475 19.89 -18.36 18.23
N ASN A 476 19.05 -17.36 18.41
CA ASN A 476 19.48 -16.10 19.00
C ASN A 476 19.85 -16.24 20.49
N GLN A 477 19.19 -17.14 21.22
CA GLN A 477 19.57 -17.49 22.58
C GLN A 477 20.95 -18.15 22.65
N THR A 478 21.31 -19.01 21.68
CA THR A 478 22.65 -19.60 21.64
C THR A 478 23.76 -18.58 21.36
N ILE A 479 23.43 -17.45 20.73
CA ILE A 479 24.38 -16.37 20.41
C ILE A 479 24.48 -15.36 21.57
N THR A 480 23.34 -14.98 22.16
CA THR A 480 23.27 -13.83 23.10
C THR A 480 23.02 -14.22 24.55
N GLY A 481 22.74 -15.50 24.83
CA GLY A 481 22.30 -15.99 26.13
C GLY A 481 20.82 -15.68 26.46
N LYS A 482 20.11 -14.88 25.65
CA LYS A 482 18.70 -14.50 25.89
C LYS A 482 17.84 -14.69 24.63
N MET A 483 16.55 -14.93 24.82
CA MET A 483 15.59 -15.03 23.70
C MET A 483 15.28 -13.62 23.17
N VAL A 484 16.03 -13.19 22.16
CA VAL A 484 15.84 -11.91 21.46
C VAL A 484 15.33 -12.13 20.04
N MET A 485 14.42 -11.27 19.57
CA MET A 485 13.89 -11.33 18.21
C MET A 485 14.80 -10.66 17.18
N ASP A 486 15.33 -9.49 17.52
CA ASP A 486 16.17 -8.66 16.66
C ASP A 486 17.42 -8.22 17.45
N HIS A 487 18.48 -7.79 16.77
CA HIS A 487 19.68 -7.25 17.44
C HIS A 487 19.33 -6.01 18.27
N PRO A 488 19.82 -5.89 19.52
CA PRO A 488 19.43 -4.81 20.43
C PRO A 488 19.75 -3.41 19.92
N ALA A 489 20.84 -3.25 19.16
CA ALA A 489 21.22 -1.96 18.56
C ALA A 489 20.36 -1.53 17.35
N THR A 490 19.36 -2.32 16.96
CA THR A 490 18.44 -1.97 15.87
C THR A 490 17.11 -1.44 16.42
N GLN A 491 16.00 -2.19 16.29
CA GLN A 491 14.67 -1.74 16.67
C GLN A 491 14.52 -1.42 18.16
N THR A 492 15.18 -2.19 19.04
CA THR A 492 15.10 -1.94 20.49
C THR A 492 15.76 -0.62 20.85
N ALA A 493 16.98 -0.38 20.39
CA ALA A 493 17.69 0.88 20.64
C ALA A 493 16.98 2.09 20.01
N GLU A 494 16.46 1.98 18.77
CA GLU A 494 15.67 3.06 18.16
C GLU A 494 14.43 3.40 18.99
N MET A 495 13.67 2.39 19.41
CA MET A 495 12.50 2.61 20.26
C MET A 495 12.89 3.24 21.59
N VAL A 496 13.96 2.76 22.24
CA VAL A 496 14.41 3.30 23.52
C VAL A 496 14.89 4.74 23.36
N ALA A 497 15.64 5.05 22.31
CA ALA A 497 16.07 6.41 22.00
C ALA A 497 14.88 7.36 21.81
N SER A 498 13.83 6.92 21.11
CA SER A 498 12.58 7.67 20.95
C SER A 498 11.80 7.86 22.26
N TYR A 499 11.97 6.99 23.25
CA TYR A 499 11.32 7.06 24.57
C TYR A 499 12.20 7.72 25.63
N ASN A 500 13.49 7.94 25.36
CA ASN A 500 14.46 8.40 26.33
C ASN A 500 14.43 9.93 26.54
N ILE A 501 13.24 10.44 26.90
CA ILE A 501 12.98 11.86 27.18
C ILE A 501 13.91 12.36 28.31
N GLY A 502 14.11 11.54 29.34
CA GLY A 502 14.97 11.83 30.48
C GLY A 502 16.47 11.72 30.23
N LYS A 503 16.91 11.45 28.98
CA LYS A 503 18.31 11.31 28.57
C LYS A 503 19.11 10.35 29.48
N LEU A 504 18.50 9.23 29.84
CA LEU A 504 19.13 8.12 30.55
C LEU A 504 20.27 7.52 29.71
N ASP A 505 21.27 6.94 30.37
CA ASP A 505 22.40 6.33 29.68
C ASP A 505 21.99 5.08 28.89
N MET A 506 22.26 5.11 27.59
CA MET A 506 22.04 4.00 26.65
C MET A 506 23.34 3.40 26.13
N ALA A 507 24.49 3.90 26.58
CA ALA A 507 25.79 3.43 26.13
C ALA A 507 25.99 1.97 26.54
N ARG A 508 26.56 1.19 25.62
CA ARG A 508 26.97 -0.18 25.91
C ARG A 508 28.23 -0.15 26.76
N GLU A 509 28.21 -0.86 27.88
CA GLU A 509 29.37 -0.94 28.78
C GLU A 509 30.36 -2.01 28.31
N PRO A 510 31.66 -1.87 28.61
CA PRO A 510 32.67 -2.88 28.29
C PRO A 510 32.30 -4.25 28.89
N GLY A 511 32.39 -5.30 28.08
CA GLY A 511 32.09 -6.68 28.49
C GLY A 511 30.61 -7.07 28.44
N MET A 512 29.68 -6.16 28.15
CA MET A 512 28.26 -6.53 27.95
C MET A 512 28.06 -7.30 26.64
N ASN A 513 27.49 -8.50 26.72
CA ASN A 513 26.95 -9.18 25.53
C ASN A 513 25.63 -8.52 25.07
N ASP A 514 25.13 -8.93 23.90
CA ASP A 514 23.91 -8.34 23.31
C ASP A 514 22.66 -8.58 24.17
N GLY A 515 22.58 -9.72 24.86
CA GLY A 515 21.49 -10.01 25.77
C GLY A 515 21.47 -9.06 26.99
N ASP A 516 22.63 -8.74 27.55
CA ASP A 516 22.76 -7.81 28.67
C ASP A 516 22.48 -6.38 28.23
N TYR A 517 22.96 -5.99 27.05
CA TYR A 517 22.65 -4.70 26.46
C TYR A 517 21.13 -4.54 26.19
N SER A 518 20.48 -5.57 25.64
CA SER A 518 19.02 -5.59 25.45
C SER A 518 18.26 -5.41 26.77
N ALA A 519 18.76 -5.99 27.87
CA ALA A 519 18.14 -5.86 29.18
C ALA A 519 18.32 -4.45 29.76
N LYS A 520 19.50 -3.82 29.59
CA LYS A 520 19.75 -2.41 29.95
C LYS A 520 18.77 -1.49 29.23
N LEU A 521 18.67 -1.61 27.91
CA LEU A 521 17.74 -0.83 27.08
C LEU A 521 16.28 -1.02 27.54
N THR A 522 15.87 -2.25 27.83
CA THR A 522 14.52 -2.52 28.37
C THR A 522 14.29 -1.86 29.74
N GLY A 523 15.32 -1.79 30.58
CA GLY A 523 15.31 -1.06 31.85
C GLY A 523 15.08 0.43 31.65
N VAL A 524 15.85 1.05 30.75
CA VAL A 524 15.70 2.46 30.35
C VAL A 524 14.28 2.74 29.87
N LEU A 525 13.75 1.92 28.96
CA LEU A 525 12.39 2.07 28.45
C LEU A 525 11.35 2.05 29.58
N ARG A 526 11.46 1.08 30.51
CA ARG A 526 10.53 0.97 31.65
C ARG A 526 10.61 2.19 32.55
N GLU A 527 11.81 2.70 32.80
CA GLU A 527 12.03 3.90 33.61
C GLU A 527 11.44 5.15 32.95
N SER A 528 11.65 5.33 31.64
CA SER A 528 11.05 6.40 30.86
C SER A 528 9.52 6.37 30.91
N ILE A 529 8.90 5.19 30.73
CA ILE A 529 7.44 5.03 30.83
C ILE A 529 6.93 5.42 32.22
N ARG A 530 7.67 5.04 33.28
CA ARG A 530 7.29 5.36 34.67
C ARG A 530 7.42 6.86 34.97
N LYS A 531 8.46 7.52 34.46
CA LYS A 531 8.73 8.95 34.73
C LYS A 531 7.91 9.90 33.86
N HIS A 532 7.62 9.53 32.61
CA HIS A 532 6.97 10.39 31.62
C HIS A 532 5.69 9.79 30.98
N PRO A 533 4.74 9.23 31.74
CA PRO A 533 3.60 8.50 31.16
C PRO A 533 2.67 9.40 30.33
N ALA A 534 2.50 10.67 30.71
CA ALA A 534 1.62 11.60 30.01
C ALA A 534 2.18 12.02 28.64
N GLU A 535 3.48 12.38 28.60
CA GLU A 535 4.18 12.73 27.35
C GLU A 535 4.22 11.54 26.38
N ILE A 536 4.47 10.34 26.91
CA ILE A 536 4.45 9.10 26.13
C ILE A 536 3.05 8.80 25.59
N GLY A 537 2.03 8.91 26.44
CA GLY A 537 0.64 8.76 26.00
C GLY A 537 0.25 9.77 24.92
N HIS A 538 0.75 11.01 25.01
CA HIS A 538 0.48 12.07 24.04
C HIS A 538 1.09 11.76 22.66
N PHE A 539 2.40 11.47 22.57
CA PHE A 539 2.98 11.16 21.26
C PHE A 539 2.39 9.87 20.68
N ILE A 540 2.05 8.86 21.50
CA ILE A 540 1.38 7.65 20.98
C ILE A 540 0.04 8.02 20.36
N ALA A 541 -0.75 8.88 21.01
CA ALA A 541 -2.00 9.36 20.47
C ALA A 541 -1.80 10.16 19.18
N ASP A 542 -0.81 11.05 19.13
CA ASP A 542 -0.50 11.84 17.93
C ASP A 542 -0.14 10.95 16.75
N HIS A 543 0.78 10.00 16.94
CA HIS A 543 1.15 9.06 15.90
C HIS A 543 -0.01 8.18 15.47
N PHE A 544 -0.86 7.74 16.41
CA PHE A 544 -2.02 6.92 16.10
C PHE A 544 -3.05 7.69 15.26
N PHE A 545 -3.44 8.90 15.65
CA PHE A 545 -4.39 9.69 14.87
C PHE A 545 -3.80 10.16 13.54
N ASN A 546 -2.51 10.52 13.50
CA ASN A 546 -1.83 10.81 12.24
C ASN A 546 -1.83 9.60 11.30
N ASN A 547 -1.61 8.38 11.82
CA ASN A 547 -1.72 7.14 11.06
C ASN A 547 -3.13 6.96 10.46
N LEU A 548 -4.18 7.15 11.26
CA LEU A 548 -5.55 7.01 10.78
C LEU A 548 -5.87 8.02 9.68
N ILE A 549 -5.58 9.30 9.88
CA ILE A 549 -5.85 10.35 8.89
C ILE A 549 -5.05 10.08 7.61
N SER A 550 -3.75 9.83 7.74
CA SER A 550 -2.85 9.57 6.61
C SER A 550 -3.20 8.30 5.84
N ALA A 551 -3.70 7.25 6.50
CA ALA A 551 -4.14 6.03 5.84
C ALA A 551 -5.39 6.25 4.99
N PHE A 552 -6.37 7.04 5.45
CA PHE A 552 -7.55 7.35 4.62
C PHE A 552 -7.22 8.21 3.39
N ARG A 553 -6.05 8.84 3.36
CA ARG A 553 -5.53 9.57 2.20
C ARG A 553 -4.95 8.67 1.10
N VAL A 554 -5.07 7.34 1.21
CA VAL A 554 -4.95 6.44 0.05
C VAL A 554 -6.04 6.66 -1.01
N PHE A 555 -7.14 7.32 -0.63
CA PHE A 555 -8.15 7.79 -1.57
C PHE A 555 -7.73 9.17 -2.12
N PRO A 556 -8.03 9.46 -3.40
CA PRO A 556 -7.58 10.67 -4.08
C PRO A 556 -8.16 11.91 -3.39
N ILE A 557 -7.29 12.68 -2.74
CA ILE A 557 -7.61 13.97 -2.14
C ILE A 557 -6.52 14.92 -2.61
N ARG A 558 -6.88 15.81 -3.54
CA ARG A 558 -5.99 16.84 -4.07
C ARG A 558 -6.60 18.23 -3.95
N ASP A 559 -5.73 19.19 -3.70
CA ASP A 559 -5.99 20.62 -3.60
C ASP A 559 -5.26 21.42 -4.69
N SER A 560 -4.31 20.80 -5.39
CA SER A 560 -3.58 21.37 -6.53
C SER A 560 -3.53 20.41 -7.73
N LEU A 561 -3.25 20.96 -8.92
CA LEU A 561 -2.99 20.21 -10.16
C LEU A 561 -2.08 21.06 -11.05
N GLU A 562 -0.79 20.74 -11.16
CA GLU A 562 0.17 21.56 -11.92
C GLU A 562 0.08 21.31 -13.43
N SER A 563 -0.28 20.09 -13.83
CA SER A 563 -0.42 19.72 -15.24
C SER A 563 -1.60 18.79 -15.50
N ALA A 564 -2.11 18.79 -16.74
CA ALA A 564 -3.12 17.82 -17.16
C ALA A 564 -2.58 16.38 -17.21
N GLN A 565 -1.25 16.20 -17.27
CA GLN A 565 -0.61 14.88 -17.28
C GLN A 565 -0.82 14.14 -15.94
N GLU A 566 -0.91 14.88 -14.84
CA GLU A 566 -1.19 14.36 -13.49
C GLU A 566 -2.53 13.64 -13.34
N LEU A 567 -3.44 13.83 -14.30
CA LEU A 567 -4.71 13.11 -14.34
C LEU A 567 -4.53 11.65 -14.75
N GLN A 568 -3.51 11.36 -15.57
CA GLN A 568 -3.22 10.01 -16.05
C GLN A 568 -2.21 9.31 -15.17
N ARG A 569 -1.13 10.00 -14.79
CA ARG A 569 -0.06 9.48 -13.95
C ARG A 569 0.47 10.57 -13.03
N PRO A 570 0.84 10.27 -11.77
CA PRO A 570 1.46 11.26 -10.90
C PRO A 570 2.79 11.78 -11.50
N THR A 571 3.00 13.10 -11.47
CA THR A 571 4.30 13.74 -11.77
C THR A 571 4.85 14.53 -10.60
N THR A 572 4.03 14.73 -9.57
CA THR A 572 4.36 15.42 -8.33
C THR A 572 3.76 14.64 -7.15
N ALA A 573 4.36 14.78 -5.97
CA ALA A 573 3.88 14.15 -4.74
C ALA A 573 2.78 14.99 -4.06
N PHE A 574 1.68 15.29 -4.76
CA PHE A 574 0.61 16.17 -4.25
C PHE A 574 0.03 15.71 -2.89
N TRP A 575 0.06 14.41 -2.59
CA TRP A 575 -0.39 13.85 -1.31
C TRP A 575 0.53 14.21 -0.14
N GLU A 576 1.80 14.52 -0.40
CA GLU A 576 2.79 14.99 0.57
C GLU A 576 2.77 16.52 0.76
N MET A 577 2.20 17.26 -0.19
CA MET A 577 2.18 18.73 -0.15
C MET A 577 1.07 19.25 0.75
N LEU A 578 -0.12 18.66 0.67
CA LEU A 578 -1.24 19.01 1.53
C LEU A 578 -1.05 18.38 2.91
N ASP A 579 -0.80 19.16 3.95
CA ASP A 579 -0.64 18.64 5.32
C ASP A 579 -2.01 18.26 5.93
N ASN A 580 -2.02 17.33 6.88
CA ASN A 580 -3.27 16.86 7.52
C ASN A 580 -4.02 17.99 8.26
N ASN A 581 -3.29 18.96 8.81
CA ASN A 581 -3.86 20.13 9.51
C ASN A 581 -4.50 21.16 8.56
N GLN A 582 -4.29 21.05 7.25
CA GLN A 582 -4.79 21.96 6.21
C GLN A 582 -6.04 21.42 5.50
N LEU A 583 -6.51 20.21 5.82
CA LEU A 583 -7.71 19.63 5.23
C LEU A 583 -8.95 20.49 5.51
N CYS A 584 -9.42 21.21 4.50
CA CYS A 584 -10.63 22.04 4.57
C CYS A 584 -11.47 21.92 3.28
N GLY A 585 -12.66 22.52 3.27
CA GLY A 585 -13.52 22.63 2.09
C GLY A 585 -13.79 21.30 1.37
N LEU A 586 -13.54 21.27 0.05
CA LEU A 586 -13.76 20.08 -0.79
C LEU A 586 -12.84 18.90 -0.48
N PRO A 587 -11.51 19.08 -0.27
CA PRO A 587 -10.63 18.01 0.21
C PRO A 587 -11.14 17.32 1.48
N LEU A 588 -11.56 18.10 2.49
CA LEU A 588 -12.14 17.54 3.72
C LEU A 588 -13.47 16.81 3.46
N ALA A 589 -14.34 17.36 2.62
CA ALA A 589 -15.59 16.70 2.24
C ALA A 589 -15.34 15.36 1.51
N ALA A 590 -14.36 15.30 0.61
CA ALA A 590 -13.97 14.08 -0.09
C ALA A 590 -13.37 13.04 0.87
N PHE A 591 -12.53 13.47 1.82
CA PHE A 591 -12.01 12.63 2.90
C PHE A 591 -13.14 12.02 3.72
N LEU A 592 -14.07 12.84 4.22
CA LEU A 592 -15.21 12.37 5.03
C LEU A 592 -16.12 11.45 4.23
N LEU A 593 -16.34 11.71 2.94
CA LEU A 593 -17.10 10.82 2.08
C LEU A 593 -16.43 9.45 1.95
N ALA A 594 -15.11 9.40 1.76
CA ALA A 594 -14.37 8.14 1.68
C ALA A 594 -14.49 7.34 2.99
N VAL A 595 -14.39 8.02 4.14
CA VAL A 595 -14.60 7.45 5.47
C VAL A 595 -16.02 6.88 5.62
N LEU A 596 -17.05 7.62 5.19
CA LEU A 596 -18.44 7.14 5.25
C LEU A 596 -18.68 5.91 4.35
N VAL A 597 -18.07 5.86 3.17
CA VAL A 597 -18.14 4.67 2.30
C VAL A 597 -17.46 3.47 2.95
N VAL A 598 -16.32 3.66 3.62
CA VAL A 598 -15.67 2.60 4.42
C VAL A 598 -16.57 2.14 5.57
N CYS A 599 -17.19 3.06 6.33
CA CYS A 599 -18.16 2.72 7.38
C CYS A 599 -19.35 1.91 6.82
N TRP A 600 -19.84 2.26 5.64
CA TRP A 600 -20.88 1.50 4.94
C TRP A 600 -20.41 0.10 4.53
N GLY A 601 -19.17 -0.03 4.07
CA GLY A 601 -18.56 -1.32 3.76
C GLY A 601 -18.40 -2.22 4.98
N VAL A 602 -17.91 -1.67 6.09
CA VAL A 602 -17.80 -2.40 7.36
C VAL A 602 -19.18 -2.85 7.83
N SER A 603 -20.20 -1.98 7.79
CA SER A 603 -21.55 -2.36 8.19
C SER A 603 -22.14 -3.45 7.29
N ALA A 604 -21.87 -3.43 5.97
CA ALA A 604 -22.30 -4.45 5.01
C ALA A 604 -21.70 -5.83 5.31
N THR A 605 -20.40 -5.90 5.65
CA THR A 605 -19.76 -7.17 6.04
C THR A 605 -20.29 -7.69 7.37
N CYS A 606 -20.48 -6.81 8.36
CA CYS A 606 -21.01 -7.16 9.67
C CYS A 606 -22.47 -7.62 9.61
N ARG A 607 -23.28 -7.07 8.70
CA ARG A 607 -24.63 -7.59 8.40
C ARG A 607 -24.58 -9.07 8.01
N LYS A 608 -23.60 -9.45 7.17
CA LYS A 608 -23.48 -10.81 6.64
C LYS A 608 -22.79 -11.78 7.61
N PHE A 609 -21.77 -11.33 8.32
CA PHE A 609 -20.87 -12.19 9.09
C PHE A 609 -20.66 -11.77 10.56
N SER A 610 -21.44 -10.82 11.07
CA SER A 610 -21.35 -10.32 12.46
C SER A 610 -19.93 -9.85 12.77
N MET A 611 -19.33 -10.25 13.90
CA MET A 611 -17.98 -9.82 14.30
C MET A 611 -16.88 -10.18 13.29
N ILE A 612 -17.04 -11.25 12.50
CA ILE A 612 -16.04 -11.63 11.48
C ILE A 612 -15.87 -10.49 10.46
N GLY A 613 -16.96 -9.77 10.13
CA GLY A 613 -16.91 -8.64 9.20
C GLY A 613 -16.04 -7.48 9.69
N ALA A 614 -15.92 -7.30 11.01
CA ALA A 614 -15.14 -6.22 11.61
C ALA A 614 -13.63 -6.53 11.73
N LEU A 615 -13.21 -7.79 11.53
CA LEU A 615 -11.83 -8.22 11.78
C LEU A 615 -10.78 -7.45 10.96
N PRO A 616 -10.96 -7.18 9.66
CA PRO A 616 -9.98 -6.40 8.90
C PRO A 616 -9.77 -5.01 9.50
N MET A 617 -10.86 -4.31 9.87
CA MET A 617 -10.79 -2.98 10.48
C MET A 617 -10.13 -3.03 11.87
N LEU A 618 -10.44 -4.05 12.68
CA LEU A 618 -9.79 -4.24 13.97
C LEU A 618 -8.27 -4.47 13.81
N ALA A 619 -7.87 -5.27 12.83
CA ALA A 619 -6.46 -5.50 12.53
C ALA A 619 -5.74 -4.23 12.05
N PHE A 620 -6.40 -3.46 11.19
CA PHE A 620 -5.91 -2.14 10.78
C PHE A 620 -5.69 -1.21 11.97
N LEU A 621 -6.66 -1.11 12.88
CA LEU A 621 -6.53 -0.27 14.09
C LEU A 621 -5.41 -0.75 15.02
N LEU A 622 -5.34 -2.06 15.31
CA LEU A 622 -4.33 -2.61 16.21
C LEU A 622 -2.90 -2.50 15.63
N PHE A 623 -2.74 -2.71 14.33
CA PHE A 623 -1.44 -2.55 13.68
C PHE A 623 -0.96 -1.10 13.73
N ASN A 624 -1.85 -0.14 13.41
CA ASN A 624 -1.52 1.29 13.49
C ASN A 624 -1.28 1.77 14.93
N LEU A 625 -1.90 1.14 15.92
CA LEU A 625 -1.58 1.35 17.33
C LEU A 625 -0.17 0.82 17.66
N SER A 626 0.20 -0.36 17.15
CA SER A 626 1.54 -0.90 17.36
C SER A 626 2.64 -0.06 16.71
N THR A 627 2.41 0.51 15.53
CA THR A 627 3.37 1.44 14.92
C THR A 627 3.46 2.74 15.70
N ALA A 628 2.33 3.26 16.20
CA ALA A 628 2.30 4.45 17.06
C ALA A 628 3.00 4.23 18.41
N ILE A 629 2.90 3.03 19.00
CA ILE A 629 3.71 2.64 20.17
C ILE A 629 5.20 2.66 19.80
N GLY A 630 5.59 2.29 18.58
CA GLY A 630 6.95 2.47 18.10
C GLY A 630 7.35 3.93 17.85
N ARG A 631 6.47 4.91 18.06
CA ARG A 631 6.62 6.33 17.66
C ARG A 631 6.90 6.48 16.16
N TYR A 632 6.33 5.61 15.31
CA TYR A 632 6.36 5.74 13.86
C TYR A 632 4.97 6.04 13.32
N SER A 633 4.85 7.04 12.43
CA SER A 633 3.60 7.30 11.73
C SER A 633 3.74 7.57 10.24
N ALA A 634 2.66 7.24 9.52
CA ALA A 634 2.43 7.45 8.10
C ALA A 634 3.51 6.86 7.16
N GLY A 635 3.56 7.34 5.91
CA GLY A 635 4.46 6.85 4.87
C GLY A 635 4.39 5.34 4.67
N ARG A 636 5.56 4.72 4.48
CA ARG A 636 5.67 3.25 4.28
C ARG A 636 5.18 2.40 5.46
N TYR A 637 5.06 2.96 6.67
CA TYR A 637 4.61 2.21 7.85
C TYR A 637 3.13 1.82 7.79
N LEU A 638 2.34 2.47 6.93
CA LEU A 638 0.92 2.14 6.71
C LEU A 638 0.71 0.94 5.79
N ILE A 639 1.65 0.69 4.87
CA ILE A 639 1.54 -0.31 3.78
C ILE A 639 1.16 -1.72 4.25
N PRO A 640 1.64 -2.22 5.40
CA PRO A 640 1.24 -3.54 5.87
C PRO A 640 -0.27 -3.73 6.05
N MET A 641 -1.03 -2.65 6.26
CA MET A 641 -2.48 -2.71 6.56
C MET A 641 -3.37 -1.70 5.82
N ASP A 642 -2.83 -0.71 5.10
CA ASP A 642 -3.63 0.32 4.39
C ASP A 642 -4.64 -0.27 3.38
N TRP A 643 -4.32 -1.43 2.80
CA TRP A 643 -5.16 -2.19 1.90
C TRP A 643 -6.50 -2.61 2.49
N VAL A 644 -6.65 -2.67 3.82
CA VAL A 644 -7.93 -2.91 4.49
C VAL A 644 -8.95 -1.86 4.08
N LEU A 645 -8.52 -0.61 3.87
CA LEU A 645 -9.38 0.47 3.42
C LEU A 645 -9.91 0.22 2.02
N PHE A 646 -9.11 -0.33 1.09
CA PHE A 646 -9.59 -0.74 -0.22
C PHE A 646 -10.65 -1.83 -0.12
N VAL A 647 -10.43 -2.87 0.70
CA VAL A 647 -11.40 -3.94 0.91
C VAL A 647 -12.72 -3.37 1.42
N CYS A 648 -12.70 -2.60 2.50
CA CYS A 648 -13.91 -2.03 3.08
C CYS A 648 -14.62 -1.07 2.11
N PHE A 649 -13.88 -0.17 1.46
CA PHE A 649 -14.44 0.80 0.51
C PHE A 649 -15.12 0.13 -0.68
N PHE A 650 -14.44 -0.85 -1.33
CA PHE A 650 -15.01 -1.55 -2.48
C PHE A 650 -16.07 -2.57 -2.10
N ILE A 651 -16.11 -3.08 -0.86
CA ILE A 651 -17.28 -3.77 -0.32
C ILE A 651 -18.46 -2.80 -0.23
N GLY A 652 -18.24 -1.58 0.25
CA GLY A 652 -19.28 -0.56 0.30
C GLY A 652 -19.90 -0.33 -1.07
N ILE A 653 -19.07 -0.07 -2.09
CA ILE A 653 -19.52 0.09 -3.49
C ILE A 653 -20.22 -1.18 -4.01
N ALA A 654 -19.68 -2.37 -3.74
CA ALA A 654 -20.26 -3.63 -4.20
C ALA A 654 -21.66 -3.86 -3.61
N ASP A 655 -21.86 -3.50 -2.34
CA ASP A 655 -23.14 -3.58 -1.65
C ASP A 655 -24.17 -2.63 -2.27
N TRP A 656 -23.76 -1.40 -2.58
CA TRP A 656 -24.59 -0.44 -3.33
C TRP A 656 -24.99 -0.97 -4.72
N LEU A 657 -24.04 -1.51 -5.48
CA LEU A 657 -24.32 -2.10 -6.79
C LEU A 657 -25.26 -3.32 -6.68
N GLU A 658 -25.15 -4.11 -5.62
CA GLU A 658 -26.06 -5.21 -5.34
C GLU A 658 -27.47 -4.72 -4.98
N ALA A 659 -27.59 -3.65 -4.19
CA ALA A 659 -28.87 -3.02 -3.88
C ALA A 659 -29.56 -2.51 -5.15
N ILE A 660 -28.82 -1.81 -6.03
CA ILE A 660 -29.32 -1.34 -7.34
C ILE A 660 -29.75 -2.52 -8.22
N LEU A 661 -28.96 -3.59 -8.26
CA LEU A 661 -29.30 -4.79 -9.02
C LEU A 661 -30.59 -5.44 -8.49
N THR A 662 -30.72 -5.57 -7.18
CA THR A 662 -31.90 -6.16 -6.52
C THR A 662 -33.14 -5.31 -6.80
N TRP A 663 -33.02 -3.99 -6.69
CA TRP A 663 -34.06 -3.05 -7.06
C TRP A 663 -34.51 -3.19 -8.51
N SER A 664 -33.55 -3.27 -9.45
CA SER A 664 -33.83 -3.41 -10.88
C SER A 664 -34.65 -4.66 -11.23
N ARG A 665 -34.50 -5.75 -10.46
CA ARG A 665 -35.22 -7.03 -10.67
C ARG A 665 -36.56 -7.08 -9.95
N ASN A 666 -36.66 -6.50 -8.75
CA ASN A 666 -37.92 -6.38 -8.01
C ASN A 666 -38.96 -5.53 -8.78
N LEU A 667 -38.48 -4.57 -9.58
CA LEU A 667 -39.29 -3.80 -10.53
C LEU A 667 -39.83 -4.63 -11.71
N ALA A 668 -39.17 -5.74 -12.04
CA ALA A 668 -39.53 -6.66 -13.12
C ALA A 668 -40.53 -7.74 -12.74
N GLY A 669 -40.79 -7.93 -11.43
CA GLY A 669 -41.49 -9.11 -10.93
C GLY A 669 -40.63 -10.38 -10.89
N ASN A 670 -39.31 -10.28 -11.12
CA ASN A 670 -38.39 -11.42 -11.07
C ASN A 670 -37.71 -11.50 -9.68
N SER A 671 -38.32 -12.24 -8.74
CA SER A 671 -37.79 -12.42 -7.38
C SER A 671 -36.64 -13.42 -7.25
N ASP A 672 -36.37 -14.23 -8.27
CA ASP A 672 -35.36 -15.29 -8.19
C ASP A 672 -33.94 -14.76 -8.44
N LEU A 673 -33.31 -14.30 -7.35
CA LEU A 673 -31.86 -14.27 -7.24
C LEU A 673 -31.39 -15.65 -6.72
N PRO A 674 -30.40 -16.28 -7.38
CA PRO A 674 -29.44 -17.07 -6.61
C PRO A 674 -28.84 -16.11 -5.58
N LYS A 675 -29.07 -16.38 -4.28
CA LYS A 675 -28.45 -15.62 -3.18
C LYS A 675 -26.96 -15.42 -3.48
N MET A 676 -26.41 -14.25 -3.15
CA MET A 676 -24.97 -13.98 -3.28
C MET A 676 -24.20 -14.91 -2.32
N GLY A 677 -23.92 -16.10 -2.84
CA GLY A 677 -23.70 -17.27 -2.03
C GLY A 677 -24.03 -18.57 -2.77
N VAL A 678 -23.72 -18.69 -4.06
CA VAL A 678 -23.02 -19.93 -4.43
C VAL A 678 -21.60 -19.74 -3.89
N ASN A 679 -21.48 -19.78 -2.56
CA ASN A 679 -20.33 -20.46 -2.01
C ASN A 679 -20.50 -21.85 -2.61
N PRO A 680 -19.67 -22.30 -3.57
CA PRO A 680 -19.46 -23.73 -3.60
C PRO A 680 -19.23 -24.12 -2.13
N PRO A 681 -19.93 -25.14 -1.60
CA PRO A 681 -19.68 -25.60 -0.24
C PRO A 681 -18.17 -25.57 -0.05
N LEU A 682 -17.69 -24.92 1.03
CA LEU A 682 -16.26 -24.88 1.41
C LEU A 682 -15.68 -26.19 0.94
N VAL A 683 -14.80 -26.10 -0.08
CA VAL A 683 -14.32 -27.20 -0.94
C VAL A 683 -14.58 -28.55 -0.29
N LYS A 684 -15.37 -29.43 -0.96
CA LYS A 684 -15.64 -30.83 -0.55
C LYS A 684 -14.51 -31.31 0.36
N SER A 685 -14.86 -31.64 1.60
CA SER A 685 -13.98 -32.09 2.68
C SER A 685 -12.84 -32.98 2.18
N HIS A 686 -11.76 -32.38 1.69
CA HIS A 686 -10.48 -33.04 1.62
C HIS A 686 -9.93 -32.88 3.03
N SER A 687 -9.71 -34.00 3.70
CA SER A 687 -8.98 -34.06 4.95
C SER A 687 -7.52 -33.68 4.69
N GLY A 688 -7.29 -32.42 4.32
CA GLY A 688 -5.96 -31.85 4.26
C GLY A 688 -5.36 -32.01 5.65
N SER A 689 -4.26 -32.74 5.72
CA SER A 689 -3.63 -33.04 6.99
C SER A 689 -3.06 -31.73 7.57
N TRP A 690 -3.75 -31.17 8.57
CA TRP A 690 -3.30 -29.98 9.29
C TRP A 690 -1.89 -30.21 9.91
N THR A 691 -1.52 -31.46 10.19
CA THR A 691 -0.17 -31.83 10.63
C THR A 691 0.88 -31.58 9.55
N THR A 692 0.60 -31.87 8.28
CA THR A 692 1.51 -31.59 7.16
C THR A 692 1.76 -30.08 7.03
N LEU A 693 0.72 -29.25 7.17
CA LEU A 693 0.89 -27.79 7.15
C LEU A 693 1.69 -27.30 8.35
N MET A 694 1.46 -27.85 9.54
CA MET A 694 2.23 -27.53 10.73
C MET A 694 3.72 -27.88 10.55
N ILE A 695 4.01 -29.03 9.94
CA ILE A 695 5.38 -29.42 9.57
C ILE A 695 5.98 -28.43 8.56
N ILE A 696 5.23 -28.00 7.54
CA ILE A 696 5.70 -26.99 6.59
C ILE A 696 6.05 -25.68 7.31
N PHE A 697 5.21 -25.19 8.22
CA PHE A 697 5.51 -23.98 9.00
C PHE A 697 6.75 -24.15 9.89
N LEU A 698 6.90 -25.32 10.53
CA LEU A 698 8.12 -25.64 11.28
C LEU A 698 9.36 -25.65 10.36
N LEU A 699 9.27 -26.24 9.18
CA LEU A 699 10.36 -26.27 8.20
C LEU A 699 10.73 -24.87 7.73
N VAL A 700 9.76 -23.98 7.51
CA VAL A 700 10.03 -22.57 7.17
C VAL A 700 10.68 -21.84 8.35
N GLY A 701 10.19 -22.06 9.58
CA GLY A 701 10.83 -21.52 10.79
C GLY A 701 12.27 -22.00 10.96
N LEU A 702 12.53 -23.29 10.71
CA LEU A 702 13.86 -23.91 10.73
C LEU A 702 14.75 -23.44 9.57
N ALA A 703 14.19 -23.10 8.42
CA ALA A 703 14.95 -22.64 7.27
C ALA A 703 15.71 -21.33 7.58
N VAL A 704 15.13 -20.44 8.39
CA VAL A 704 15.74 -19.17 8.80
C VAL A 704 17.12 -19.37 9.45
N PRO A 705 17.29 -20.15 10.54
CA PRO A 705 18.60 -20.40 11.12
C PRO A 705 19.45 -21.45 10.39
N ILE A 706 18.85 -22.37 9.62
CA ILE A 706 19.57 -23.53 9.03
C ILE A 706 20.10 -23.25 7.63
N VAL A 707 19.29 -22.67 6.73
CA VAL A 707 19.70 -22.44 5.33
C VAL A 707 21.02 -21.66 5.22
N PRO A 708 21.27 -20.60 6.01
CA PRO A 708 22.55 -19.89 5.96
C PRO A 708 23.77 -20.76 6.33
N LYS A 709 23.59 -21.88 7.03
CA LYS A 709 24.65 -22.86 7.34
C LYS A 709 24.81 -23.93 6.27
N LEU A 710 23.79 -24.16 5.45
CA LEU A 710 23.80 -25.16 4.39
C LEU A 710 24.42 -24.62 3.09
N ILE A 711 24.40 -23.30 2.90
CA ILE A 711 25.03 -22.67 1.74
C ILE A 711 26.55 -22.75 1.93
N PRO A 712 27.29 -23.40 1.01
CA PRO A 712 28.74 -23.52 1.14
C PRO A 712 29.40 -22.15 1.01
N MET A 713 30.46 -21.95 1.79
CA MET A 713 31.24 -20.73 1.76
C MET A 713 31.94 -20.58 0.40
N GLN A 714 31.56 -19.54 -0.35
CA GLN A 714 32.09 -19.29 -1.70
C GLN A 714 33.37 -18.44 -1.69
N PHE A 715 33.76 -17.93 -0.53
CA PHE A 715 34.84 -16.98 -0.35
C PHE A 715 35.86 -17.53 0.64
N GLN A 716 37.13 -17.58 0.25
CA GLN A 716 38.23 -17.95 1.14
C GLN A 716 38.79 -16.67 1.80
N PRO A 717 38.64 -16.51 3.13
CA PRO A 717 39.22 -15.38 3.85
C PRO A 717 40.74 -15.47 3.84
N ALA A 718 41.41 -14.33 3.93
CA ALA A 718 42.86 -14.25 4.05
C ALA A 718 43.27 -13.82 5.45
N THR A 719 44.43 -14.29 5.91
CA THR A 719 45.02 -13.82 7.17
C THR A 719 45.59 -12.41 7.00
N LYS A 720 45.75 -11.68 8.11
CA LYS A 720 46.39 -10.34 8.07
C LYS A 720 47.78 -10.39 7.44
N ALA A 721 48.55 -11.47 7.68
CA ALA A 721 49.88 -11.65 7.10
C ALA A 721 49.82 -11.79 5.57
N GLU A 722 48.88 -12.58 5.05
CA GLU A 722 48.65 -12.72 3.61
C GLU A 722 48.21 -11.39 2.97
N VAL A 723 47.38 -10.60 3.67
CA VAL A 723 46.99 -9.27 3.18
C VAL A 723 48.19 -8.32 3.12
N ILE A 724 49.05 -8.32 4.14
CA ILE A 724 50.28 -7.51 4.18
C ILE A 724 51.21 -7.89 3.03
N GLU A 725 51.42 -9.19 2.80
CA GLU A 725 52.25 -9.70 1.71
C GLU A 725 51.66 -9.32 0.35
N LYS A 726 50.36 -9.60 0.14
CA LYS A 726 49.66 -9.35 -1.12
C LYS A 726 49.63 -7.87 -1.49
N LEU A 727 49.52 -6.97 -0.51
CA LEU A 727 49.50 -5.52 -0.70
C LEU A 727 50.89 -4.86 -0.59
N SER A 728 51.95 -5.63 -0.30
CA SER A 728 53.32 -5.14 -0.12
C SER A 728 53.41 -3.95 0.86
N LEU A 729 52.82 -4.11 2.06
CA LEU A 729 52.77 -3.06 3.09
C LEU A 729 54.04 -3.05 3.96
N ASN A 730 54.45 -1.87 4.43
CA ASN A 730 55.61 -1.72 5.31
C ASN A 730 55.26 -1.99 6.78
N SER A 731 56.26 -2.32 7.62
CA SER A 731 56.05 -2.66 9.04
C SER A 731 55.38 -1.55 9.87
N SER A 732 55.58 -0.27 9.50
CA SER A 732 54.96 0.90 10.15
C SER A 732 53.45 1.04 9.86
N GLU A 733 52.99 0.63 8.67
CA GLU A 733 51.57 0.68 8.26
C GLU A 733 50.75 -0.44 8.91
N SER A 734 51.43 -1.54 9.26
CA SER A 734 50.80 -2.73 9.88
C SER A 734 50.58 -2.64 11.40
N SER A 735 51.20 -1.67 12.09
CA SER A 735 51.26 -1.61 13.56
C SER A 735 50.27 -0.66 14.24
N ALA A 736 49.40 0.03 13.49
CA ALA A 736 48.38 0.89 14.07
C ALA A 736 47.25 0.06 14.72
N GLY A 737 46.89 0.36 15.97
CA GLY A 737 45.86 -0.39 16.71
C GLY A 737 44.45 -0.39 16.08
N ASN A 738 44.19 0.52 15.13
CA ASN A 738 42.94 0.64 14.36
C ASN A 738 43.07 0.19 12.89
N ALA A 739 44.13 -0.53 12.51
CA ALA A 739 44.36 -0.95 11.14
C ALA A 739 43.33 -2.01 10.67
N LEU A 740 42.63 -1.69 9.58
CA LEU A 740 41.75 -2.58 8.85
C LEU A 740 42.55 -3.29 7.74
N LEU A 741 42.92 -4.55 7.98
CA LEU A 741 43.65 -5.41 7.03
C LEU A 741 42.80 -6.63 6.75
N THR A 742 42.17 -6.68 5.58
CA THR A 742 41.27 -7.80 5.26
C THR A 742 41.14 -8.05 3.76
N LYS A 743 40.77 -9.29 3.42
CA LYS A 743 40.27 -9.65 2.10
C LYS A 743 38.75 -9.75 2.21
N ALA A 744 38.03 -9.15 1.28
CA ALA A 744 36.57 -9.12 1.29
C ALA A 744 35.99 -9.15 -0.13
N ILE A 745 34.66 -9.25 -0.22
CA ILE A 745 33.91 -8.96 -1.45
C ILE A 745 33.38 -7.53 -1.33
N ALA A 746 33.65 -6.71 -2.34
CA ALA A 746 33.10 -5.37 -2.42
C ALA A 746 31.69 -5.39 -3.05
N LEU A 747 30.78 -4.60 -2.49
CA LEU A 747 29.39 -4.50 -2.91
C LEU A 747 29.02 -3.04 -3.12
N TYR A 748 28.20 -2.80 -4.14
CA TYR A 748 27.57 -1.51 -4.43
C TYR A 748 28.54 -0.32 -4.56
N PRO A 749 29.63 -0.42 -5.35
CA PRO A 749 30.59 0.67 -5.54
C PRO A 749 29.94 1.90 -6.17
N ARG A 750 30.16 3.07 -5.57
CA ARG A 750 29.67 4.36 -6.05
C ARG A 750 30.74 5.43 -5.87
N TYR A 751 31.10 6.09 -6.96
CA TYR A 751 32.01 7.23 -6.92
C TYR A 751 31.25 8.55 -6.74
N TYR A 752 31.81 9.41 -5.90
CA TYR A 752 31.38 10.79 -5.67
C TYR A 752 32.57 11.71 -5.93
N ALA A 753 32.42 12.66 -6.85
CA ALA A 753 33.41 13.71 -7.03
C ALA A 753 33.39 14.69 -5.84
N ALA A 754 34.43 15.51 -5.71
CA ALA A 754 34.46 16.57 -4.72
C ALA A 754 33.23 17.50 -4.86
N GLY A 755 32.52 17.73 -3.75
CA GLY A 755 31.26 18.50 -3.73
C GLY A 755 30.02 17.67 -4.07
N GLU A 756 30.15 16.37 -4.35
CA GLU A 756 29.02 15.46 -4.53
C GLU A 756 28.73 14.60 -3.29
N GLY A 757 27.48 14.14 -3.19
CA GLY A 757 26.99 13.25 -2.17
C GLY A 757 25.50 12.92 -2.37
N GLU A 758 24.92 12.20 -1.42
CA GLU A 758 23.48 11.92 -1.29
C GLU A 758 22.96 12.50 0.05
N PRO A 759 23.01 13.83 0.26
CA PRO A 759 22.77 14.45 1.56
C PRO A 759 21.35 14.22 2.09
N GLU A 760 20.36 14.09 1.20
CA GLU A 760 18.97 13.80 1.56
C GLU A 760 18.81 12.45 2.27
N SER A 761 19.74 11.51 2.06
CA SER A 761 19.69 10.16 2.63
C SER A 761 20.36 10.01 4.00
N ALA A 762 21.25 10.94 4.36
CA ALA A 762 22.03 11.02 5.60
C ALA A 762 22.63 9.68 6.09
N LYS A 763 22.91 8.71 5.20
CA LYS A 763 23.62 7.49 5.57
C LYS A 763 25.11 7.78 5.67
N GLN A 764 25.75 7.25 6.71
CA GLN A 764 27.16 7.51 7.03
C GLN A 764 28.08 7.23 5.83
N GLY A 765 28.95 8.17 5.53
CA GLY A 765 29.86 8.17 4.38
C GLY A 765 29.29 8.78 3.09
N TYR A 766 27.97 8.80 2.90
CA TYR A 766 27.33 9.28 1.66
C TYR A 766 26.98 10.78 1.66
N GLY A 767 27.48 11.56 2.62
CA GLY A 767 27.28 13.01 2.69
C GLY A 767 27.95 13.77 1.54
N VAL A 768 27.77 15.08 1.47
CA VAL A 768 28.57 15.91 0.55
C VAL A 768 29.93 16.17 1.20
N GLU A 769 31.02 15.82 0.52
CA GLU A 769 32.39 16.01 1.04
C GLU A 769 33.23 16.86 0.07
N PRO A 770 34.26 17.58 0.57
CA PRO A 770 35.10 18.44 -0.26
C PRO A 770 36.14 17.68 -1.11
N TYR A 771 36.18 16.34 -1.04
CA TYR A 771 37.13 15.48 -1.76
C TYR A 771 36.40 14.37 -2.52
N GLY A 772 37.05 13.86 -3.58
CA GLY A 772 36.55 12.74 -4.35
C GLY A 772 36.75 11.41 -3.61
N ARG A 773 35.77 10.51 -3.69
CA ARG A 773 35.83 9.21 -3.02
C ARG A 773 34.94 8.16 -3.68
N LEU A 774 35.44 6.93 -3.70
CA LEU A 774 34.68 5.73 -3.98
C LEU A 774 34.15 5.16 -2.67
N ILE A 775 32.84 4.98 -2.58
CA ILE A 775 32.18 4.34 -1.45
C ILE A 775 31.70 2.95 -1.87
N PHE A 776 32.00 1.94 -1.06
CA PHE A 776 31.49 0.58 -1.25
C PHE A 776 31.29 -0.12 0.09
N LEU A 777 30.43 -1.14 0.11
CA LEU A 777 30.28 -2.01 1.28
C LEU A 777 31.19 -3.22 1.13
N ILE A 778 31.67 -3.76 2.24
CA ILE A 778 32.42 -5.03 2.24
C ILE A 778 31.66 -6.15 2.94
N ILE A 779 31.81 -7.38 2.44
CA ILE A 779 31.46 -8.61 3.16
C ILE A 779 32.67 -9.53 3.26
N SER A 780 33.01 -9.93 4.49
CA SER A 780 33.95 -10.99 4.81
C SER A 780 33.51 -11.62 6.13
N PRO A 781 33.88 -12.86 6.46
CA PRO A 781 33.37 -13.57 7.65
C PRO A 781 33.47 -12.79 8.96
N GLU A 782 34.51 -11.95 9.10
CA GLU A 782 34.81 -11.21 10.33
C GLU A 782 34.61 -9.70 10.20
N HIS A 783 34.61 -9.14 8.98
CA HIS A 783 34.53 -7.70 8.74
C HIS A 783 33.41 -7.34 7.76
N PHE A 784 32.58 -6.39 8.18
CA PHE A 784 31.49 -5.82 7.41
C PHE A 784 31.44 -4.32 7.69
N GLY A 785 31.21 -3.51 6.66
CA GLY A 785 31.12 -2.07 6.86
C GLY A 785 31.08 -1.29 5.55
N THR A 786 30.99 0.02 5.70
CA THR A 786 31.12 1.00 4.62
C THR A 786 32.58 1.45 4.55
N ILE A 787 33.17 1.34 3.36
CA ILE A 787 34.54 1.74 3.07
C ILE A 787 34.52 2.98 2.18
N GLU A 788 35.38 3.93 2.50
CA GLU A 788 35.67 5.12 1.71
C GLU A 788 37.10 5.02 1.19
N LEU A 789 37.25 4.99 -0.13
CA LEU A 789 38.54 5.04 -0.80
C LEU A 789 38.67 6.39 -1.50
N LEU A 790 39.58 7.25 -1.03
CA LEU A 790 39.74 8.60 -1.56
C LEU A 790 40.39 8.54 -2.93
N LEU A 791 39.73 9.12 -3.93
CA LEU A 791 40.18 9.12 -5.32
C LEU A 791 39.77 10.44 -5.98
N ASP A 792 40.72 11.09 -6.65
CA ASP A 792 40.47 12.36 -7.34
C ASP A 792 39.59 12.19 -8.59
N GLU A 793 39.62 11.00 -9.19
CA GLU A 793 38.81 10.64 -10.36
C GLU A 793 38.10 9.29 -10.17
N ALA A 794 37.04 9.07 -10.93
CA ALA A 794 36.31 7.81 -10.88
C ALA A 794 37.19 6.66 -11.39
N PRO A 795 37.24 5.51 -10.67
CA PRO A 795 38.06 4.38 -11.09
C PRO A 795 37.50 3.76 -12.37
N ALA A 796 38.36 3.43 -13.33
CA ALA A 796 37.93 2.79 -14.58
C ALA A 796 37.45 1.34 -14.38
N PHE A 797 37.89 0.68 -13.31
CA PHE A 797 37.59 -0.73 -13.04
C PHE A 797 37.32 -0.99 -11.56
N PHE A 798 36.06 -1.20 -11.21
CA PHE A 798 35.65 -1.65 -9.87
C PHE A 798 34.22 -2.25 -9.95
N PRO A 799 34.05 -3.47 -10.45
CA PRO A 799 32.71 -4.08 -10.59
C PRO A 799 32.07 -4.45 -9.24
N ASP A 800 30.74 -4.59 -9.21
CA ASP A 800 30.05 -5.21 -8.06
C ASP A 800 30.58 -6.64 -7.87
N ASN A 801 30.62 -7.10 -6.62
CA ASN A 801 31.03 -8.45 -6.26
C ASN A 801 32.51 -8.77 -6.54
N ALA A 802 33.35 -7.77 -6.81
CA ALA A 802 34.79 -7.95 -6.94
C ALA A 802 35.42 -8.40 -5.61
N THR A 803 36.48 -9.20 -5.69
CA THR A 803 37.32 -9.49 -4.53
C THR A 803 38.25 -8.31 -4.28
N VAL A 804 38.30 -7.83 -3.04
CA VAL A 804 39.17 -6.73 -2.64
C VAL A 804 40.11 -7.14 -1.52
N TRP A 805 41.37 -6.74 -1.64
CA TRP A 805 42.35 -6.77 -0.55
C TRP A 805 42.56 -5.35 -0.10
N LEU A 806 42.30 -5.06 1.18
CA LEU A 806 42.29 -3.70 1.68
C LEU A 806 43.17 -3.52 2.90
N ALA A 807 43.85 -2.37 2.90
CA ALA A 807 44.56 -1.79 4.02
C ALA A 807 43.99 -0.39 4.29
N GLY A 808 43.68 -0.11 5.55
CA GLY A 808 43.04 1.13 5.94
C GLY A 808 42.95 1.29 7.44
N HIS A 809 42.11 2.22 7.88
CA HIS A 809 41.88 2.48 9.30
C HIS A 809 40.42 2.90 9.56
N GLY A 810 39.94 2.58 10.76
CA GLY A 810 38.58 2.97 11.18
C GLY A 810 38.45 4.48 11.38
N GLN A 811 37.35 5.07 10.90
CA GLN A 811 37.01 6.49 11.08
C GLN A 811 35.57 6.62 11.59
N GLY A 812 35.39 6.39 12.88
CA GLY A 812 34.05 6.43 13.49
C GLY A 812 33.14 5.34 12.94
N ALA A 813 32.21 5.70 12.06
CA ALA A 813 31.19 4.79 11.55
C ALA A 813 31.46 4.28 10.11
N THR A 814 32.43 4.87 9.42
CA THR A 814 33.00 4.34 8.17
C THR A 814 34.47 3.96 8.40
N SER A 815 35.09 3.32 7.42
CA SER A 815 36.54 3.08 7.43
C SER A 815 37.14 3.69 6.17
N ILE A 816 38.28 4.36 6.32
CA ILE A 816 39.06 4.87 5.20
C ILE A 816 39.98 3.75 4.73
N ALA A 817 39.97 3.47 3.42
CA ALA A 817 40.95 2.61 2.79
C ALA A 817 42.11 3.44 2.23
N ASP A 818 43.33 3.10 2.65
CA ASP A 818 44.57 3.71 2.20
C ASP A 818 45.10 3.00 0.94
N ARG A 819 44.88 1.68 0.83
CA ARG A 819 45.26 0.88 -0.35
C ARG A 819 44.25 -0.23 -0.60
N VAL A 820 43.79 -0.39 -1.85
CA VAL A 820 42.83 -1.41 -2.25
C VAL A 820 43.26 -2.08 -3.55
N LEU A 821 43.51 -3.39 -3.51
CA LEU A 821 43.67 -4.22 -4.71
C LEU A 821 42.33 -4.85 -5.05
N VAL A 822 41.83 -4.59 -6.25
CA VAL A 822 40.55 -5.10 -6.77
C VAL A 822 40.83 -6.21 -7.79
N GLU A 823 40.26 -7.38 -7.57
CA GLU A 823 40.38 -8.56 -8.44
C GLU A 823 38.98 -9.04 -8.87
N ASP A 824 38.75 -9.14 -10.19
CA ASP A 824 37.59 -9.80 -10.77
C ASP A 824 37.99 -10.52 -12.07
N GLY A 825 37.80 -11.85 -12.09
CA GLY A 825 38.31 -12.72 -13.15
C GLY A 825 39.84 -12.61 -13.31
N ASN A 826 40.29 -12.28 -14.52
CA ASN A 826 41.70 -12.09 -14.86
C ASN A 826 42.21 -10.65 -14.68
N ASN A 827 41.34 -9.73 -14.27
CA ASN A 827 41.67 -8.33 -14.12
C ASN A 827 42.01 -8.03 -12.65
N SER A 828 43.14 -7.35 -12.44
CA SER A 828 43.56 -6.88 -11.12
C SER A 828 44.05 -5.45 -11.21
N VAL A 829 43.52 -4.55 -10.39
CA VAL A 829 43.92 -3.14 -10.34
C VAL A 829 44.16 -2.71 -8.90
N LEU A 830 45.32 -2.10 -8.65
CA LEU A 830 45.67 -1.52 -7.35
C LEU A 830 45.34 -0.03 -7.34
N TYR A 831 44.63 0.40 -6.30
CA TYR A 831 44.32 1.79 -6.02
C TYR A 831 45.00 2.23 -4.73
N GLU A 832 45.61 3.41 -4.75
CA GLU A 832 46.16 4.08 -3.57
C GLU A 832 45.27 5.29 -3.25
N GLY A 833 44.88 5.43 -1.98
CA GLY A 833 44.04 6.52 -1.51
C GLY A 833 44.80 7.84 -1.49
N THR A 834 44.18 8.92 -1.96
CA THR A 834 44.76 10.26 -1.86
C THR A 834 44.89 10.68 -0.38
N PRO A 835 46.05 11.20 0.09
CA PRO A 835 46.19 11.70 1.46
C PRO A 835 45.22 12.84 1.75
N LEU A 836 44.51 12.77 2.88
CA LEU A 836 43.71 13.88 3.39
C LEU A 836 44.64 14.98 3.93
N ASP A 837 44.74 16.10 3.23
CA ASP A 837 45.43 17.28 3.74
C ASP A 837 44.55 17.97 4.82
N LEU A 838 44.70 17.53 6.07
CA LEU A 838 43.97 18.04 7.24
C LEU A 838 44.42 19.46 7.66
N SER A 839 45.30 20.14 6.89
CA SER A 839 45.92 21.42 7.26
C SER A 839 45.08 22.67 6.96
N CYS A 840 43.87 22.54 6.40
CA CYS A 840 42.96 23.67 6.13
C CYS A 840 41.66 23.58 6.94
N PRO A 841 41.55 24.25 8.11
CA PRO A 841 40.40 24.15 9.02
C PRO A 841 39.13 24.85 8.52
N ASN A 842 39.18 25.56 7.38
CA ASN A 842 38.10 26.45 6.93
C ASN A 842 37.26 25.81 5.81
N LYS A 843 36.63 24.67 6.10
CA LYS A 843 35.42 24.15 5.41
C LYS A 843 34.93 22.87 6.10
N VAL A 844 34.55 22.99 7.36
CA VAL A 844 33.67 22.04 8.05
C VAL A 844 32.46 22.86 8.54
N PRO A 845 31.21 22.52 8.18
CA PRO A 845 30.05 23.06 8.87
C PRO A 845 29.85 22.44 10.25
#